data_AF-A0A086QN85-F1
#
_entry.id   AF-A0A086QN85-F1
#
_cell.length_a   1.000
_cell.length_b   1.000
_cell.length_c   1.000
_cell.angle_alpha   90.00
_cell.angle_beta   90.00
_cell.angle_gamma   90.00
#
_symmetry.space_group_name_H-M   'P 1'
#
loop_
_entity.id
_entity.type
_entity.pdbx_description
1 polymer ?
#
loop_
_entity_poly.entity_id
_entity_poly.type
_entity_poly.pdbx_seq_one_letter_code
_entity_poly.pdbx_strand_id
1 'polypeptide(L)'
;MGEASDGLSPSRVRELLHDTLGFSTRAVADMVLDAALSSSSLSSLSSRLQEVGLSPSQASRLATVLFSERGASSSSSSSSSSSSSSSSSSSSSSSSSSSLPPSSASRPREGSRSVSPDSKRARTGDSVEERRRAEEEDIAERDAFAARLRAREQASSRKVGAGRLRHSELEKEGEAEQEKEQDRAGGADLDDPLAILLEARKGRNEKLRDNEDYVKRLREETRRAYLKKREEDRIEFAERTLREKQWMFAGEKLTEKEKKDLEVERTTLELAKTVVRERESHGVVDAYVMPDSYDEDQAARLKVMHQKYVEAKEHVSEQLLVERQKAAHARVAFGAQRGRDAAAKAYSLLNEEGAAIDFELLETHGKQPLDDEDWNLSRDEKEEKATHQRKLARLSLQEERKMLPVYAFRTEFLRAVREYPVLIVVGETGSGKTTQLPQYLYEVGYGKAGKIGCTQPRRVAAMSVAARVATEVGCKLGLEVGYSIRFEDCTSDRTVLKYMTDGMLLREFLTEPDLASYSVMMIDEAHERTLHTDVLFGLVKDLARFRNDFKLIVSSATLEAEKFSEYFDRAPIFRIPGRRYPVQIYYTKAPEANFIDATVVTVLQIHLTQPLGDVLVFLPGQQEIEEALEELERRVRGRGTEIGELILLPIYSTLPGELQAKIFAPTPEKARKVVLATNIAETSITIDNIVYVIDCGFCKQNTYSPKTGMESLVTVPCSKAAVNQRAGRAGRVKPGHCFRLYTRFSYEKEMEDANIPEIQRTSLGHVVLALKSLGIDDLINFDFMDPPPPETLIKALELLYALAALNDK
;
A
#
# COMPACT_ATOMS: atom_id res chain seq x y z
N MET A 1 -60.01 -1.81 -3.38
CA MET A 1 -59.91 -1.33 -4.77
C MET A 1 -59.11 -0.04 -4.76
N GLY A 2 -58.00 -0.03 -5.49
CA GLY A 2 -57.04 1.06 -5.59
C GLY A 2 -55.86 0.53 -6.39
N GLU A 3 -56.08 0.37 -7.70
CA GLU A 3 -55.07 -0.10 -8.65
C GLU A 3 -53.93 0.92 -8.79
N ALA A 4 -52.72 0.39 -8.97
CA ALA A 4 -51.48 1.11 -9.15
C ALA A 4 -51.48 1.96 -10.43
N SER A 5 -50.93 3.17 -10.35
CA SER A 5 -50.43 3.91 -11.50
C SER A 5 -48.91 3.98 -11.42
N ASP A 6 -48.23 2.92 -11.85
CA ASP A 6 -46.77 2.90 -11.97
C ASP A 6 -46.34 3.72 -13.19
N GLY A 7 -45.65 4.84 -12.96
CA GLY A 7 -44.87 5.52 -13.99
C GLY A 7 -43.52 4.85 -14.20
N LEU A 8 -42.84 5.15 -15.32
CA LEU A 8 -41.48 4.69 -15.61
C LEU A 8 -40.51 5.13 -14.49
N SER A 9 -40.24 4.25 -13.53
CA SER A 9 -39.28 4.49 -12.45
C SER A 9 -37.92 3.88 -12.80
N PRO A 10 -36.79 4.42 -12.30
CA PRO A 10 -35.47 3.82 -12.48
C PRO A 10 -35.36 2.38 -11.95
N SER A 11 -36.19 2.00 -10.99
CA SER A 11 -36.36 0.62 -10.51
C SER A 11 -37.02 -0.27 -11.56
N ARG A 12 -38.08 0.21 -12.22
CA ARG A 12 -38.80 -0.54 -13.25
C ARG A 12 -37.95 -0.75 -14.52
N VAL A 13 -37.20 0.26 -14.94
CA VAL A 13 -36.26 0.13 -16.07
C VAL A 13 -35.15 -0.87 -15.77
N ARG A 14 -34.68 -0.94 -14.52
CA ARG A 14 -33.69 -1.95 -14.10
C ARG A 14 -34.22 -3.37 -14.14
N GLU A 15 -35.49 -3.57 -13.76
CA GLU A 15 -36.17 -4.86 -13.84
C GLU A 15 -36.32 -5.31 -15.30
N LEU A 16 -36.80 -4.41 -16.18
CA LEU A 16 -36.94 -4.69 -17.61
C LEU A 16 -35.60 -5.00 -18.30
N LEU A 17 -34.52 -4.29 -17.91
CA LEU A 17 -33.17 -4.58 -18.40
C LEU A 17 -32.64 -5.92 -17.88
N HIS A 18 -32.94 -6.27 -16.63
CA HIS A 18 -32.57 -7.57 -16.07
C HIS A 18 -33.30 -8.72 -16.80
N ASP A 19 -34.59 -8.55 -17.12
CA ASP A 19 -35.36 -9.57 -17.84
C ASP A 19 -34.91 -9.76 -19.30
N THR A 20 -34.39 -8.71 -19.93
CA THR A 20 -33.97 -8.75 -21.35
C THR A 20 -32.50 -9.05 -21.57
N LEU A 21 -31.62 -8.63 -20.65
CA LEU A 21 -30.16 -8.77 -20.76
C LEU A 21 -29.56 -9.69 -19.69
N GLY A 22 -30.29 -10.06 -18.64
CA GLY A 22 -29.80 -10.88 -17.52
C GLY A 22 -28.94 -10.12 -16.51
N PHE A 23 -28.74 -8.81 -16.70
CA PHE A 23 -28.03 -7.93 -15.78
C PHE A 23 -28.48 -6.47 -16.00
N SER A 24 -28.44 -5.65 -14.95
CA SER A 24 -28.63 -4.20 -15.08
C SER A 24 -27.72 -3.45 -14.10
N THR A 25 -27.03 -2.42 -14.59
CA THR A 25 -26.27 -1.48 -13.76
C THR A 25 -27.03 -0.16 -13.66
N ARG A 26 -26.85 0.58 -12.56
CA ARG A 26 -27.58 1.84 -12.32
C ARG A 26 -27.33 2.87 -13.44
N ALA A 27 -26.08 3.00 -13.89
CA ALA A 27 -25.71 3.90 -14.98
C ALA A 27 -26.39 3.55 -16.31
N VAL A 28 -26.51 2.26 -16.65
CA VAL A 28 -27.19 1.82 -17.87
C VAL A 28 -28.70 2.06 -17.78
N ALA A 29 -29.29 1.83 -16.60
CA ALA A 29 -30.72 2.09 -16.40
C ALA A 29 -31.07 3.58 -16.47
N ASP A 30 -30.22 4.45 -15.92
CA ASP A 30 -30.42 5.91 -16.00
C ASP A 30 -30.27 6.41 -17.44
N MET A 31 -29.32 5.85 -18.21
CA MET A 31 -29.14 6.18 -19.62
C MET A 31 -30.28 5.67 -20.51
N VAL A 32 -30.80 4.46 -20.24
CA VAL A 32 -31.96 3.90 -20.94
C VAL A 32 -33.25 4.67 -20.61
N LEU A 33 -33.39 5.12 -19.36
CA LEU A 33 -34.49 5.98 -18.93
C LEU A 33 -34.43 7.34 -19.64
N ASP A 34 -33.25 7.97 -19.73
CA ASP A 34 -33.07 9.23 -20.46
C ASP A 34 -33.33 9.06 -21.96
N ALA A 35 -32.86 7.97 -22.57
CA ALA A 35 -33.17 7.62 -23.95
C ALA A 35 -34.69 7.42 -24.17
N ALA A 36 -35.38 6.77 -23.23
CA ALA A 36 -36.82 6.54 -23.28
C ALA A 36 -37.65 7.83 -23.12
N LEU A 37 -37.18 8.79 -22.31
CA LEU A 37 -37.83 10.09 -22.10
C LEU A 37 -37.59 11.05 -23.27
N SER A 38 -36.39 11.03 -23.85
CA SER A 38 -35.98 11.96 -24.92
C SER A 38 -36.41 11.54 -26.33
N SER A 39 -36.80 10.29 -26.56
CA SER A 39 -37.18 9.78 -27.89
C SER A 39 -38.66 10.04 -28.21
N SER A 40 -38.98 10.60 -29.37
CA SER A 40 -40.37 10.92 -29.76
C SER A 40 -41.11 9.80 -30.50
N SER A 41 -40.40 8.77 -30.97
CA SER A 41 -40.97 7.62 -31.70
C SER A 41 -40.33 6.30 -31.29
N LEU A 42 -41.08 5.20 -31.45
CA LEU A 42 -40.62 3.84 -31.17
C LEU A 42 -39.38 3.46 -32.01
N SER A 43 -39.32 3.90 -33.26
CA SER A 43 -38.18 3.67 -34.16
C SER A 43 -36.93 4.43 -33.71
N SER A 44 -37.09 5.67 -33.23
CA SER A 44 -35.98 6.49 -32.69
C SER A 44 -35.42 5.88 -31.40
N LEU A 45 -36.30 5.42 -30.50
CA LEU A 45 -35.90 4.75 -29.26
C LEU A 45 -35.14 3.44 -29.54
N SER A 46 -35.65 2.62 -30.47
CA SER A 46 -34.98 1.37 -30.87
C SER A 46 -33.58 1.63 -31.46
N SER A 47 -33.42 2.68 -32.28
CA SER A 47 -32.12 3.06 -32.85
C SER A 47 -31.12 3.50 -31.77
N ARG A 48 -31.56 4.33 -30.81
CA ARG A 48 -30.70 4.77 -29.70
C ARG A 48 -30.32 3.63 -28.76
N LEU A 49 -31.23 2.68 -28.53
CA LEU A 49 -30.91 1.48 -27.75
C LEU A 49 -29.91 0.56 -28.47
N GLN A 50 -29.89 0.57 -29.81
CA GLN A 50 -28.86 -0.13 -30.59
C GLN A 50 -27.50 0.59 -30.51
N GLU A 51 -27.47 1.93 -30.48
CA GLU A 51 -26.25 2.71 -30.25
C GLU A 51 -25.63 2.43 -28.87
N VAL A 52 -26.45 2.10 -27.88
CA VAL A 52 -26.03 1.65 -26.53
C VAL A 52 -25.50 0.21 -26.53
N GLY A 53 -25.58 -0.50 -27.66
CA GLY A 53 -24.99 -1.83 -27.84
C GLY A 53 -25.96 -3.01 -27.67
N LEU A 54 -27.29 -2.78 -27.62
CA LEU A 54 -28.27 -3.86 -27.62
C LEU A 54 -28.46 -4.44 -29.04
N SER A 55 -28.66 -5.76 -29.14
CA SER A 55 -28.98 -6.39 -30.43
C SER A 55 -30.32 -5.87 -30.98
N PRO A 56 -30.53 -5.82 -32.30
CA PRO A 56 -31.76 -5.28 -32.90
C PRO A 56 -33.05 -5.93 -32.37
N SER A 57 -33.00 -7.24 -32.07
CA SER A 57 -34.15 -7.98 -31.55
C SER A 57 -34.45 -7.69 -30.06
N GLN A 58 -33.43 -7.32 -29.28
CA GLN A 58 -33.57 -6.92 -27.88
C GLN A 58 -33.98 -5.46 -27.77
N ALA A 59 -33.37 -4.58 -28.56
CA ALA A 59 -33.69 -3.16 -28.63
C ALA A 59 -35.16 -2.93 -29.03
N SER A 60 -35.67 -3.67 -30.03
CA SER A 60 -37.07 -3.55 -30.45
C SER A 60 -38.06 -4.04 -29.38
N ARG A 61 -37.73 -5.13 -28.68
CA ARG A 61 -38.56 -5.64 -27.56
C ARG A 61 -38.59 -4.66 -26.39
N LEU A 62 -37.43 -4.18 -25.95
CA LEU A 62 -37.31 -3.23 -24.87
C LEU A 62 -37.97 -1.89 -25.20
N ALA A 63 -37.75 -1.37 -26.42
CA ALA A 63 -38.37 -0.14 -26.89
C ALA A 63 -39.91 -0.23 -26.90
N THR A 64 -40.47 -1.38 -27.28
CA THR A 64 -41.95 -1.56 -27.34
C THR A 64 -42.57 -1.48 -25.94
N VAL A 65 -41.93 -2.11 -24.95
CA VAL A 65 -42.41 -2.10 -23.56
C VAL A 65 -42.21 -0.73 -22.91
N LEU A 66 -41.03 -0.12 -23.09
CA LEU A 66 -40.75 1.22 -22.53
C LEU A 66 -41.64 2.31 -23.14
N PHE A 67 -41.95 2.20 -24.44
CA PHE A 67 -42.79 3.19 -25.13
C PHE A 67 -44.29 2.99 -24.82
N SER A 68 -44.74 1.75 -24.57
CA SER A 68 -46.13 1.50 -24.15
C SER A 68 -46.38 1.92 -22.70
N GLU A 69 -45.45 1.64 -21.78
CA GLU A 69 -45.53 2.05 -20.37
C GLU A 69 -45.41 3.59 -20.22
N ARG A 70 -44.71 4.27 -21.14
CA ARG A 70 -44.71 5.74 -21.23
C ARG A 70 -46.06 6.32 -21.67
N GLY A 71 -46.81 5.60 -22.52
CA GLY A 71 -48.07 6.07 -23.11
C GLY A 71 -49.27 6.05 -22.16
N ALA A 72 -49.17 5.40 -21.00
CA ALA A 72 -50.27 5.29 -20.04
C ALA A 72 -50.55 6.60 -19.26
N SER A 73 -49.71 7.63 -19.37
CA SER A 73 -49.83 8.87 -18.61
C SER A 73 -50.26 10.11 -19.41
N SER A 74 -50.77 9.98 -20.64
CA SER A 74 -51.17 11.13 -21.45
C SER A 74 -52.54 10.99 -22.11
N SER A 75 -53.60 11.25 -21.35
CA SER A 75 -54.89 11.65 -21.92
C SER A 75 -55.35 12.97 -21.30
N SER A 76 -54.75 14.08 -21.73
CA SER A 76 -55.37 15.40 -21.60
C SER A 76 -54.70 16.38 -22.57
N SER A 77 -55.49 16.92 -23.52
CA SER A 77 -55.28 18.15 -24.30
C SER A 77 -54.02 18.22 -25.20
N SER A 78 -54.00 18.73 -26.43
CA SER A 78 -54.98 19.37 -27.31
C SER A 78 -54.24 19.72 -28.62
N SER A 79 -54.93 19.62 -29.76
CA SER A 79 -54.89 20.51 -30.94
C SER A 79 -53.61 21.20 -31.46
N SER A 80 -53.56 21.26 -32.81
CA SER A 80 -53.01 22.30 -33.70
C SER A 80 -51.47 22.46 -33.73
N SER A 81 -50.75 22.03 -34.77
CA SER A 81 -50.63 22.52 -36.17
C SER A 81 -49.34 23.33 -36.38
N SER A 82 -48.50 22.82 -37.28
CA SER A 82 -47.61 23.52 -38.24
C SER A 82 -47.02 24.90 -37.88
N SER A 83 -45.69 25.02 -37.93
CA SER A 83 -44.95 25.73 -39.00
C SER A 83 -43.51 26.07 -38.57
N SER A 84 -42.74 26.45 -39.58
CA SER A 84 -41.30 26.42 -39.72
C SER A 84 -40.56 27.69 -39.27
N SER A 85 -39.23 27.51 -39.11
CA SER A 85 -38.15 28.39 -39.56
C SER A 85 -37.87 29.76 -38.89
N SER A 86 -36.61 29.86 -38.44
CA SER A 86 -35.59 30.91 -38.70
C SER A 86 -35.63 32.27 -37.98
N SER A 87 -34.40 32.64 -37.54
CA SER A 87 -33.80 34.00 -37.48
C SER A 87 -34.38 34.99 -36.45
N SER A 88 -33.68 35.96 -35.87
CA SER A 88 -32.27 36.34 -35.67
C SER A 88 -32.29 37.62 -34.79
N SER A 89 -31.17 37.91 -34.10
CA SER A 89 -30.62 39.24 -33.78
C SER A 89 -31.39 40.24 -32.87
N SER A 90 -30.78 40.53 -31.71
CA SER A 90 -30.31 41.85 -31.17
C SER A 90 -31.07 43.14 -31.59
N SER A 91 -31.31 44.17 -30.77
CA SER A 91 -30.56 44.72 -29.61
C SER A 91 -31.33 45.90 -28.96
N SER A 92 -31.13 46.09 -27.65
CA SER A 92 -31.07 47.35 -26.85
C SER A 92 -32.06 48.51 -27.08
N SER A 93 -32.78 48.95 -26.02
CA SER A 93 -32.37 50.10 -25.16
C SER A 93 -33.46 50.53 -24.14
N SER A 94 -33.10 50.44 -22.85
CA SER A 94 -33.38 51.28 -21.66
C SER A 94 -34.64 52.16 -21.48
N SER A 95 -35.26 52.08 -20.29
CA SER A 95 -35.45 53.22 -19.37
C SER A 95 -35.90 52.81 -17.94
N SER A 96 -35.20 53.38 -16.94
CA SER A 96 -35.58 53.82 -15.56
C SER A 96 -36.37 52.90 -14.59
N SER A 97 -35.77 52.53 -13.44
CA SER A 97 -36.01 53.02 -12.05
C SER A 97 -36.52 51.85 -11.17
N SER A 98 -36.21 51.62 -9.88
CA SER A 98 -35.54 52.35 -8.80
C SER A 98 -35.37 51.40 -7.58
N SER A 99 -34.26 51.55 -6.84
CA SER A 99 -34.05 51.42 -5.38
C SER A 99 -34.52 50.18 -4.58
N LEU A 100 -33.53 49.50 -3.96
CA LEU A 100 -33.55 48.94 -2.59
C LEU A 100 -33.24 50.06 -1.57
N PRO A 101 -33.61 50.00 -0.26
CA PRO A 101 -32.83 49.30 0.79
C PRO A 101 -33.67 48.91 2.07
N PRO A 102 -33.14 48.68 3.30
CA PRO A 102 -32.07 47.77 3.78
C PRO A 102 -32.33 47.02 5.14
N SER A 103 -31.40 46.10 5.48
CA SER A 103 -30.75 45.81 6.79
C SER A 103 -31.49 45.74 8.15
N SER A 104 -31.12 44.72 8.95
CA SER A 104 -30.38 44.81 10.24
C SER A 104 -30.93 43.99 11.45
N ALA A 105 -29.96 43.37 12.16
CA ALA A 105 -29.77 43.28 13.61
C ALA A 105 -30.61 42.35 14.54
N SER A 106 -29.89 41.39 15.15
CA SER A 106 -29.80 41.04 16.60
C SER A 106 -31.05 40.65 17.45
N ARG A 107 -30.97 39.44 18.05
CA ARG A 107 -31.27 38.97 19.46
C ARG A 107 -32.53 39.50 20.19
N PRO A 108 -33.23 38.74 21.09
CA PRO A 108 -32.62 38.17 22.32
C PRO A 108 -33.33 36.94 22.98
N ARG A 109 -32.91 36.70 24.23
CA ARG A 109 -33.16 35.66 25.24
C ARG A 109 -34.52 35.76 26.00
N GLU A 110 -34.78 34.67 26.77
CA GLU A 110 -35.63 34.54 27.98
C GLU A 110 -37.15 34.62 27.75
N GLY A 111 -38.05 33.86 28.37
CA GLY A 111 -38.04 33.03 29.59
C GLY A 111 -39.33 33.32 30.38
N SER A 112 -40.17 32.32 30.68
CA SER A 112 -41.16 32.26 31.79
C SER A 112 -41.97 30.96 31.67
N ARG A 113 -41.96 30.01 32.62
CA ARG A 113 -42.46 29.96 34.02
C ARG A 113 -43.98 30.09 34.18
N SER A 114 -44.61 28.99 34.60
CA SER A 114 -45.54 28.88 35.74
C SER A 114 -45.92 27.40 35.98
N VAL A 115 -46.45 26.90 37.09
CA VAL A 115 -46.23 26.98 38.56
C VAL A 115 -47.02 25.77 39.15
N SER A 116 -46.52 25.21 40.25
CA SER A 116 -46.97 24.04 41.07
C SER A 116 -48.34 24.23 41.80
N PRO A 117 -48.82 23.46 42.83
CA PRO A 117 -48.33 22.25 43.54
C PRO A 117 -49.39 21.19 44.06
N ASP A 118 -48.85 20.12 44.69
CA ASP A 118 -49.34 19.38 45.89
C ASP A 118 -50.30 18.16 45.81
N SER A 119 -49.79 16.96 46.15
CA SER A 119 -50.18 16.23 47.38
C SER A 119 -49.34 14.96 47.63
N LYS A 120 -49.07 14.72 48.93
CA LYS A 120 -48.15 13.73 49.54
C LYS A 120 -48.71 12.29 49.57
N ARG A 121 -47.83 11.28 49.44
CA ARG A 121 -47.61 10.27 50.51
C ARG A 121 -46.40 9.35 50.24
N ALA A 122 -45.63 9.15 51.30
CA ALA A 122 -44.40 8.38 51.40
C ALA A 122 -44.63 6.88 51.63
N ARG A 123 -43.63 6.06 51.28
CA ARG A 123 -43.10 4.95 52.11
C ARG A 123 -41.78 4.39 51.53
N THR A 124 -40.71 4.49 52.35
CA THR A 124 -39.62 3.52 52.61
C THR A 124 -38.96 2.81 51.40
N GLY A 125 -37.65 2.87 51.13
CA GLY A 125 -36.50 3.03 52.02
C GLY A 125 -35.67 1.74 51.99
N ASP A 126 -35.12 1.36 50.82
CA ASP A 126 -34.17 0.24 50.69
C ASP A 126 -32.75 0.78 50.85
N SER A 127 -31.99 0.08 51.68
CA SER A 127 -30.68 0.48 52.15
C SER A 127 -29.61 0.24 51.08
N VAL A 128 -28.58 1.10 51.04
CA VAL A 128 -27.40 0.94 50.17
C VAL A 128 -26.72 -0.43 50.35
N GLU A 129 -26.96 -1.08 51.49
CA GLU A 129 -26.48 -2.42 51.84
C GLU A 129 -27.16 -3.56 51.07
N GLU A 130 -28.43 -3.40 50.68
CA GLU A 130 -29.15 -4.41 49.89
C GLU A 130 -28.71 -4.42 48.42
N ARG A 131 -28.37 -3.26 47.84
CA ARG A 131 -27.77 -3.19 46.51
C ARG A 131 -26.38 -3.83 46.48
N ARG A 132 -25.57 -3.63 47.52
CA ARG A 132 -24.23 -4.22 47.60
C ARG A 132 -24.28 -5.74 47.77
N ARG A 133 -25.27 -6.26 48.52
CA ARG A 133 -25.51 -7.71 48.64
C ARG A 133 -25.98 -8.34 47.33
N ALA A 134 -26.86 -7.67 46.58
CA ALA A 134 -27.29 -8.15 45.27
C ALA A 134 -26.13 -8.20 44.26
N GLU A 135 -25.22 -7.21 44.29
CA GLU A 135 -24.01 -7.21 43.44
C GLU A 135 -22.99 -8.30 43.87
N GLU A 136 -22.83 -8.54 45.18
CA GLU A 136 -21.97 -9.63 45.69
C GLU A 136 -22.54 -11.02 45.36
N GLU A 137 -23.87 -11.19 45.38
CA GLU A 137 -24.54 -12.44 44.97
C GLU A 137 -24.40 -12.70 43.46
N ASP A 138 -24.51 -11.68 42.60
CA ASP A 138 -24.31 -11.80 41.15
C ASP A 138 -22.86 -12.17 40.80
N ILE A 139 -21.87 -11.62 41.51
CA ILE A 139 -20.46 -11.96 41.34
C ILE A 139 -20.20 -13.41 41.80
N ALA A 140 -20.80 -13.82 42.92
CA ALA A 140 -20.68 -15.18 43.43
C ALA A 140 -21.33 -16.22 42.49
N GLU A 141 -22.48 -15.90 41.88
CA GLU A 141 -23.10 -16.77 40.87
C GLU A 141 -22.24 -16.89 39.60
N ARG A 142 -21.61 -15.79 39.17
CA ARG A 142 -20.72 -15.76 38.01
C ARG A 142 -19.43 -16.57 38.24
N ASP A 143 -18.84 -16.46 39.42
CA ASP A 143 -17.66 -17.25 39.81
C ASP A 143 -18.02 -18.74 40.01
N ALA A 144 -19.20 -19.04 40.57
CA ALA A 144 -19.70 -20.40 40.67
C ALA A 144 -20.02 -21.02 39.30
N PHE A 145 -20.45 -20.22 38.33
CA PHE A 145 -20.63 -20.65 36.94
C PHE A 145 -19.28 -20.93 36.26
N ALA A 146 -18.29 -20.06 36.44
CA ALA A 146 -16.93 -20.26 35.93
C ALA A 146 -16.25 -21.49 36.55
N ALA A 147 -16.46 -21.75 37.85
CA ALA A 147 -15.98 -22.95 38.53
C ALA A 147 -16.66 -24.23 38.00
N ARG A 148 -17.96 -24.19 37.72
CA ARG A 148 -18.70 -25.30 37.07
C ARG A 148 -18.20 -25.58 35.66
N LEU A 149 -17.83 -24.54 34.91
CA LEU A 149 -17.28 -24.68 33.55
C LEU A 149 -15.88 -25.30 33.57
N ARG A 150 -15.01 -24.86 34.48
CA ARG A 150 -13.67 -25.47 34.70
C ARG A 150 -13.76 -26.91 35.22
N ALA A 151 -14.73 -27.22 36.09
CA ALA A 151 -14.97 -28.59 36.55
C ALA A 151 -15.46 -29.49 35.40
N ARG A 152 -16.25 -28.96 34.47
CA ARG A 152 -16.70 -29.68 33.26
C ARG A 152 -15.56 -29.92 32.28
N GLU A 153 -14.63 -28.97 32.12
CA GLU A 153 -13.41 -29.14 31.31
C GLU A 153 -12.44 -30.15 31.94
N GLN A 154 -12.25 -30.12 33.26
CA GLN A 154 -11.42 -31.11 33.97
C GLN A 154 -12.05 -32.51 34.01
N ALA A 155 -13.39 -32.60 33.98
CA ALA A 155 -14.09 -33.89 33.85
C ALA A 155 -13.99 -34.45 32.42
N SER A 156 -13.92 -33.58 31.41
CA SER A 156 -13.67 -33.97 30.01
C SER A 156 -12.25 -34.48 29.81
N SER A 157 -11.25 -33.85 30.44
CA SER A 157 -9.83 -34.26 30.33
C SER A 157 -9.49 -35.52 31.15
N ARG A 158 -10.30 -35.89 32.16
CA ARG A 158 -10.11 -37.12 32.96
C ARG A 158 -10.66 -38.39 32.31
N LYS A 159 -11.44 -38.30 31.22
CA LYS A 159 -11.99 -39.48 30.51
C LYS A 159 -11.09 -40.08 29.42
N VAL A 160 -9.92 -39.49 29.15
CA VAL A 160 -8.94 -40.01 28.19
C VAL A 160 -7.67 -40.57 28.88
N GLY A 161 -7.60 -40.53 30.21
CA GLY A 161 -6.46 -41.00 31.01
C GLY A 161 -6.74 -42.24 31.83
N ALA A 162 -7.19 -43.35 31.22
CA ALA A 162 -7.30 -44.64 31.90
C ALA A 162 -7.09 -45.79 30.92
N GLY A 163 -5.85 -45.99 30.49
CA GLY A 163 -5.48 -47.02 29.55
C GLY A 163 -3.99 -47.39 29.63
N ARG A 164 -3.65 -48.18 30.65
CA ARG A 164 -2.56 -49.19 30.66
C ARG A 164 -1.11 -48.70 30.93
N LEU A 165 -0.67 -49.00 32.15
CA LEU A 165 0.70 -49.38 32.49
C LEU A 165 0.96 -50.88 32.18
N ARG A 166 2.24 -51.19 31.92
CA ARG A 166 2.97 -52.48 31.65
C ARG A 166 3.56 -52.43 30.23
N HIS A 167 4.86 -52.55 29.97
CA HIS A 167 5.97 -53.15 30.69
C HIS A 167 7.29 -52.53 30.15
N SER A 168 8.30 -52.40 30.99
CA SER A 168 9.68 -52.09 30.64
C SER A 168 10.37 -53.29 29.98
N GLU A 169 11.22 -53.07 28.97
CA GLU A 169 12.60 -53.58 28.83
C GLU A 169 13.14 -53.42 27.38
N LEU A 170 14.47 -53.28 27.28
CA LEU A 170 15.35 -53.26 26.09
C LEU A 170 15.70 -51.89 25.48
N GLU A 171 16.58 -51.20 26.20
CA GLU A 171 17.70 -50.48 25.58
C GLU A 171 18.76 -51.51 25.14
N LYS A 172 19.11 -51.51 23.85
CA LYS A 172 20.42 -51.84 23.23
C LYS A 172 20.17 -52.34 21.81
N GLU A 173 20.42 -51.48 20.83
CA GLU A 173 21.19 -51.77 19.62
C GLU A 173 21.20 -50.50 18.77
N GLY A 174 22.29 -49.76 18.88
CA GLY A 174 22.63 -48.71 17.95
C GLY A 174 23.26 -49.30 16.69
N GLU A 175 23.30 -48.46 15.66
CA GLU A 175 24.35 -48.45 14.63
C GLU A 175 24.34 -49.64 13.65
N ALA A 176 23.29 -49.77 12.83
CA ALA A 176 23.35 -50.56 11.58
C ALA A 176 22.23 -50.24 10.53
N GLU A 177 21.64 -49.04 10.52
CA GLU A 177 20.57 -48.70 9.56
C GLU A 177 20.79 -47.36 8.82
N GLN A 178 22.04 -47.04 8.48
CA GLN A 178 22.37 -45.96 7.54
C GLN A 178 23.27 -46.48 6.42
N GLU A 179 22.86 -47.54 5.73
CA GLU A 179 23.51 -47.93 4.45
C GLU A 179 22.62 -48.77 3.52
N LYS A 180 21.30 -48.81 3.73
CA LYS A 180 20.35 -49.58 2.90
C LYS A 180 19.21 -48.78 2.25
N GLU A 181 19.28 -47.44 2.31
CA GLU A 181 18.18 -46.58 1.83
C GLU A 181 18.46 -45.90 0.48
N GLN A 182 19.57 -46.22 -0.20
CA GLN A 182 19.90 -45.66 -1.52
C GLN A 182 19.63 -46.57 -2.74
N ASP A 183 19.34 -47.86 -2.54
CA ASP A 183 19.16 -48.81 -3.67
C ASP A 183 17.71 -49.27 -3.93
N ARG A 184 16.70 -48.57 -3.38
CA ARG A 184 15.27 -48.85 -3.64
C ARG A 184 14.56 -47.82 -4.52
N ALA A 185 15.31 -47.03 -5.29
CA ALA A 185 14.77 -46.03 -6.22
C ALA A 185 14.60 -46.55 -7.66
N GLY A 186 14.44 -47.87 -7.85
CA GLY A 186 14.30 -48.47 -9.18
C GLY A 186 13.32 -49.63 -9.18
N GLY A 187 12.05 -49.33 -9.49
CA GLY A 187 11.05 -50.33 -9.88
C GLY A 187 10.24 -50.93 -8.74
N ALA A 188 9.02 -50.43 -8.56
CA ALA A 188 7.92 -51.20 -7.98
C ALA A 188 6.61 -50.69 -8.59
N ASP A 189 5.83 -51.61 -9.15
CA ASP A 189 4.56 -51.39 -9.82
C ASP A 189 3.55 -50.65 -8.91
N LEU A 190 2.90 -49.62 -9.47
CA LEU A 190 1.97 -48.73 -8.77
C LEU A 190 0.53 -49.02 -9.20
N ASP A 191 -0.09 -50.04 -8.58
CA ASP A 191 -1.50 -50.39 -8.76
C ASP A 191 -2.43 -49.85 -7.64
N ASP A 192 -1.93 -49.01 -6.72
CA ASP A 192 -2.72 -48.43 -5.62
C ASP A 192 -3.08 -46.94 -5.85
N PRO A 193 -4.36 -46.60 -6.08
CA PRO A 193 -4.83 -45.23 -6.33
C PRO A 193 -4.51 -44.23 -5.20
N LEU A 194 -4.35 -44.70 -3.97
CA LEU A 194 -4.10 -43.83 -2.81
C LEU A 194 -2.64 -43.37 -2.75
N ALA A 195 -1.70 -44.20 -3.23
CA ALA A 195 -0.28 -43.87 -3.30
C ALA A 195 -0.01 -42.76 -4.33
N ILE A 196 -0.73 -42.79 -5.45
CA ILE A 196 -0.65 -41.77 -6.53
C ILE A 196 -1.12 -40.40 -6.03
N LEU A 197 -2.18 -40.36 -5.21
CA LEU A 197 -2.74 -39.12 -4.65
C LEU A 197 -1.82 -38.50 -3.58
N LEU A 198 -1.12 -39.35 -2.81
CA LEU A 198 -0.12 -38.95 -1.83
C LEU A 198 1.16 -38.39 -2.46
N GLU A 199 1.57 -38.89 -3.62
CA GLU A 199 2.66 -38.29 -4.40
C GLU A 199 2.27 -36.96 -5.05
N ALA A 200 1.04 -36.85 -5.55
CA ALA A 200 0.50 -35.62 -6.14
C ALA A 200 0.49 -34.44 -5.15
N ARG A 201 0.12 -34.67 -3.89
CA ARG A 201 0.07 -33.64 -2.85
C ARG A 201 1.44 -33.16 -2.38
N LYS A 202 2.50 -33.94 -2.64
CA LYS A 202 3.90 -33.62 -2.28
C LYS A 202 4.64 -32.80 -3.34
N GLY A 203 3.98 -32.44 -4.46
CA GLY A 203 4.54 -31.56 -5.50
C GLY A 203 5.77 -32.12 -6.22
N ARG A 204 6.03 -33.44 -6.13
CA ARG A 204 7.29 -34.06 -6.57
C ARG A 204 7.27 -34.77 -7.93
N ASN A 205 6.19 -34.64 -8.70
CA ASN A 205 6.13 -35.19 -10.05
C ASN A 205 5.91 -34.09 -11.09
N GLU A 206 6.99 -33.39 -11.46
CA GLU A 206 7.02 -32.49 -12.63
C GLU A 206 6.58 -33.21 -13.91
N LYS A 207 6.82 -34.52 -14.00
CA LYS A 207 6.52 -35.36 -15.18
C LYS A 207 5.04 -35.72 -15.39
N LEU A 208 4.15 -35.44 -14.43
CA LEU A 208 2.71 -35.78 -14.53
C LEU A 208 1.84 -34.58 -14.93
N ARG A 209 2.40 -33.38 -15.01
CA ARG A 209 1.68 -32.15 -15.38
C ARG A 209 1.23 -32.15 -16.85
N ASP A 210 1.96 -32.88 -17.69
CA ASP A 210 1.72 -32.96 -19.14
C ASP A 210 0.82 -34.15 -19.55
N ASN A 211 0.35 -34.96 -18.59
CA ASN A 211 -0.54 -36.08 -18.88
C ASN A 211 -2.00 -35.62 -18.92
N GLU A 212 -2.60 -35.56 -20.12
CA GLU A 212 -3.96 -35.07 -20.35
C GLU A 212 -5.02 -35.81 -19.53
N ASP A 213 -4.88 -37.14 -19.37
CA ASP A 213 -5.85 -37.94 -18.62
C ASP A 213 -5.81 -37.66 -17.11
N TYR A 214 -4.63 -37.32 -16.58
CA TYR A 214 -4.43 -36.95 -15.19
C TYR A 214 -5.05 -35.58 -14.91
N VAL A 215 -4.80 -34.60 -15.78
CA VAL A 215 -5.40 -33.25 -15.68
C VAL A 215 -6.93 -33.33 -15.79
N LYS A 216 -7.46 -34.20 -16.63
CA LYS A 216 -8.92 -34.40 -16.78
C LYS A 216 -9.55 -34.97 -15.51
N ARG A 217 -8.96 -35.99 -14.88
CA ARG A 217 -9.44 -36.52 -13.59
C ARG A 217 -9.34 -35.48 -12.46
N LEU A 218 -8.24 -34.73 -12.41
CA LEU A 218 -8.07 -33.67 -11.40
C LEU A 218 -9.13 -32.58 -11.55
N ARG A 219 -9.51 -32.21 -12.78
CA ARG A 219 -10.62 -31.27 -13.03
C ARG A 219 -11.97 -31.82 -12.57
N GLU A 220 -12.21 -33.12 -12.73
CA GLU A 220 -13.45 -33.75 -12.27
C GLU A 220 -13.53 -33.80 -10.74
N GLU A 221 -12.44 -34.15 -10.06
CA GLU A 221 -12.39 -34.21 -8.59
C GLU A 221 -12.47 -32.83 -7.94
N THR A 222 -11.75 -31.84 -8.48
CA THR A 222 -11.84 -30.44 -8.03
C THR A 222 -13.25 -29.87 -8.25
N ARG A 223 -13.91 -30.21 -9.37
CA ARG A 223 -15.31 -29.84 -9.61
C ARG A 223 -16.27 -30.49 -8.62
N ARG A 224 -16.07 -31.76 -8.26
CA ARG A 224 -16.87 -32.45 -7.23
C ARG A 224 -16.69 -31.80 -5.85
N ALA A 225 -15.46 -31.45 -5.49
CA ALA A 225 -15.17 -30.75 -4.24
C ALA A 225 -15.79 -29.34 -4.20
N TYR A 226 -15.69 -28.60 -5.31
CA TYR A 226 -16.30 -27.27 -5.44
C TYR A 226 -17.82 -27.32 -5.33
N LEU A 227 -18.47 -28.31 -5.93
CA LEU A 227 -19.93 -28.45 -5.86
C LEU A 227 -20.42 -28.70 -4.43
N LYS A 228 -19.71 -29.53 -3.64
CA LYS A 228 -20.03 -29.73 -2.21
C LYS A 228 -19.90 -28.43 -1.42
N LYS A 229 -18.76 -27.74 -1.55
CA LYS A 229 -18.54 -26.47 -0.86
C LYS A 229 -19.58 -25.40 -1.26
N ARG A 230 -19.95 -25.33 -2.54
CA ARG A 230 -20.96 -24.40 -3.03
C ARG A 230 -22.37 -24.71 -2.50
N GLU A 231 -22.70 -25.97 -2.27
CA GLU A 231 -23.97 -26.39 -1.65
C GLU A 231 -24.03 -25.94 -0.18
N GLU A 232 -22.94 -26.12 0.57
CA GLU A 232 -22.77 -25.61 1.94
C GLU A 232 -22.88 -24.08 2.00
N ASP A 233 -22.11 -23.36 1.17
CA ASP A 233 -22.12 -21.89 1.11
C ASP A 233 -23.53 -21.34 0.80
N ARG A 234 -24.31 -22.04 -0.04
CA ARG A 234 -25.68 -21.62 -0.39
C ARG A 234 -26.66 -21.82 0.76
N ILE A 235 -26.53 -22.90 1.51
CA ILE A 235 -27.37 -23.14 2.70
C ILE A 235 -27.06 -22.08 3.76
N GLU A 236 -25.77 -21.81 4.03
CA GLU A 236 -25.35 -20.77 4.96
C GLU A 236 -25.86 -19.38 4.55
N PHE A 237 -25.74 -19.03 3.27
CA PHE A 237 -26.26 -17.77 2.74
C PHE A 237 -27.78 -17.65 2.91
N ALA A 238 -28.53 -18.72 2.62
CA ALA A 238 -29.98 -18.74 2.79
C ALA A 238 -30.39 -18.62 4.27
N GLU A 239 -29.64 -19.25 5.19
CA GLU A 239 -29.86 -19.13 6.64
C GLU A 239 -29.66 -17.70 7.12
N ARG A 240 -28.57 -17.08 6.69
CA ARG A 240 -28.24 -15.70 7.04
C ARG A 240 -29.30 -14.73 6.50
N THR A 241 -29.72 -14.92 5.25
CA THR A 241 -30.76 -14.10 4.62
C THR A 241 -32.09 -14.21 5.37
N LEU A 242 -32.50 -15.42 5.77
CA LEU A 242 -33.73 -15.63 6.54
C LEU A 242 -33.63 -14.98 7.93
N ARG A 243 -32.47 -15.09 8.59
CA ARG A 243 -32.21 -14.49 9.90
C ARG A 243 -32.23 -12.96 9.86
N GLU A 244 -31.65 -12.37 8.81
CA GLU A 244 -31.67 -10.92 8.59
C GLU A 244 -33.09 -10.43 8.31
N LYS A 245 -33.88 -11.12 7.48
CA LYS A 245 -35.31 -10.80 7.27
C LYS A 245 -36.11 -10.88 8.57
N GLN A 246 -35.92 -11.93 9.37
CA GLN A 246 -36.59 -12.07 10.67
C GLN A 246 -36.25 -10.94 11.63
N TRP A 247 -35.00 -10.47 11.62
CA TRP A 247 -34.57 -9.34 12.43
C TRP A 247 -35.14 -8.01 11.92
N MET A 248 -35.07 -7.76 10.62
CA MET A 248 -35.59 -6.56 9.96
C MET A 248 -37.09 -6.37 10.22
N PHE A 249 -37.87 -7.45 10.18
CA PHE A 249 -39.33 -7.41 10.35
C PHE A 249 -39.83 -7.78 11.75
N ALA A 250 -38.93 -7.85 12.75
CA ALA A 250 -39.27 -8.29 14.12
C ALA A 250 -40.31 -7.38 14.84
N GLY A 251 -40.54 -6.15 14.34
CA GLY A 251 -41.47 -5.17 14.91
C GLY A 251 -42.58 -4.69 13.98
N GLU A 252 -42.66 -5.18 12.74
CA GLU A 252 -43.61 -4.71 11.73
C GLU A 252 -44.76 -5.71 11.49
N LYS A 253 -45.95 -5.20 11.18
CA LYS A 253 -47.10 -6.05 10.83
C LYS A 253 -46.96 -6.52 9.38
N LEU A 254 -46.35 -7.69 9.19
CA LEU A 254 -46.22 -8.32 7.87
C LEU A 254 -47.58 -8.62 7.23
N THR A 255 -47.67 -8.37 5.93
CA THR A 255 -48.82 -8.73 5.10
C THR A 255 -48.96 -10.25 4.96
N GLU A 256 -50.15 -10.74 4.60
CA GLU A 256 -50.38 -12.19 4.43
C GLU A 256 -49.51 -12.82 3.34
N LYS A 257 -49.13 -12.04 2.32
CA LYS A 257 -48.23 -12.50 1.25
C LYS A 257 -46.80 -12.69 1.76
N GLU A 258 -46.27 -11.71 2.49
CA GLU A 258 -44.92 -11.78 3.05
C GLU A 258 -44.76 -12.89 4.10
N LYS A 259 -45.82 -13.17 4.87
CA LYS A 259 -45.83 -14.31 5.81
C LYS A 259 -45.72 -15.64 5.08
N LYS A 260 -46.47 -15.82 3.98
CA LYS A 260 -46.40 -17.02 3.15
C LYS A 260 -45.03 -17.17 2.49
N ASP A 261 -44.47 -16.07 1.99
CA ASP A 261 -43.15 -16.10 1.35
C ASP A 261 -42.04 -16.49 2.35
N LEU A 262 -42.07 -15.95 3.57
CA LEU A 262 -41.15 -16.34 4.64
C LEU A 262 -41.32 -17.81 5.07
N GLU A 263 -42.54 -18.33 5.06
CA GLU A 263 -42.83 -19.74 5.39
C GLU A 263 -42.33 -20.68 4.29
N VAL A 264 -42.46 -20.29 3.01
CA VAL A 264 -41.88 -21.02 1.87
C VAL A 264 -40.34 -21.02 1.94
N GLU A 265 -39.71 -19.89 2.24
CA GLU A 265 -38.25 -19.81 2.37
C GLU A 265 -37.74 -20.68 3.54
N ARG A 266 -38.45 -20.67 4.67
CA ARG A 266 -38.12 -21.50 5.84
C ARG A 266 -38.25 -23.00 5.53
N THR A 267 -39.35 -23.42 4.94
CA THR A 267 -39.60 -24.83 4.60
C THR A 267 -38.62 -25.34 3.54
N THR A 268 -38.26 -24.50 2.57
CA THR A 268 -37.24 -24.83 1.56
C THR A 268 -35.86 -25.04 2.19
N LEU A 269 -35.49 -24.21 3.16
CA LEU A 269 -34.22 -24.32 3.87
C LEU A 269 -34.14 -25.56 4.76
N GLU A 270 -35.23 -25.88 5.46
CA GLU A 270 -35.35 -27.11 6.24
C GLU A 270 -35.23 -28.35 5.33
N LEU A 271 -35.90 -28.35 4.18
CA LEU A 271 -35.82 -29.43 3.20
C LEU A 271 -34.41 -29.59 2.61
N ALA A 272 -33.72 -28.49 2.30
CA ALA A 272 -32.34 -28.55 1.82
C ALA A 272 -31.39 -29.16 2.86
N LYS A 273 -31.56 -28.82 4.14
CA LYS A 273 -30.77 -29.39 5.25
C LYS A 273 -31.04 -30.87 5.47
N THR A 274 -32.29 -31.32 5.35
CA THR A 274 -32.62 -32.74 5.49
C THR A 274 -32.00 -33.56 4.37
N VAL A 275 -32.04 -33.07 3.12
CA VAL A 275 -31.43 -33.74 1.96
C VAL A 275 -29.91 -33.90 2.13
N VAL A 276 -29.20 -32.86 2.60
CA VAL A 276 -27.75 -32.96 2.85
C VAL A 276 -27.46 -33.99 3.95
N ARG A 277 -28.24 -33.98 5.04
CA ARG A 277 -28.06 -34.90 6.16
C ARG A 277 -28.31 -36.37 5.76
N GLU A 278 -29.35 -36.62 4.98
CA GLU A 278 -29.70 -37.97 4.50
C GLU A 278 -28.67 -38.50 3.48
N ARG A 279 -28.12 -37.61 2.64
CA ARG A 279 -27.03 -37.93 1.72
C ARG A 279 -25.76 -38.35 2.46
N GLU A 280 -25.43 -37.70 3.58
CA GLU A 280 -24.28 -38.05 4.42
C GLU A 280 -24.46 -39.39 5.14
N SER A 281 -25.69 -39.75 5.53
CA SER A 281 -25.96 -41.00 6.27
C SER A 281 -26.06 -42.25 5.41
N HIS A 282 -26.43 -42.14 4.13
CA HIS A 282 -26.71 -43.32 3.28
C HIS A 282 -25.71 -43.59 2.17
N GLY A 283 -24.72 -42.70 1.94
CA GLY A 283 -23.52 -43.01 1.16
C GLY A 283 -23.71 -43.41 -0.31
N VAL A 284 -24.93 -43.36 -0.87
CA VAL A 284 -25.22 -43.74 -2.27
C VAL A 284 -26.03 -42.64 -2.99
N VAL A 285 -25.72 -42.55 -4.27
CA VAL A 285 -26.01 -41.58 -5.33
C VAL A 285 -27.51 -41.46 -5.71
N ASP A 286 -27.96 -40.22 -5.98
CA ASP A 286 -29.13 -39.81 -6.79
C ASP A 286 -30.27 -40.83 -6.95
N ALA A 287 -31.05 -41.06 -5.90
CA ALA A 287 -32.35 -41.73 -6.01
C ALA A 287 -33.41 -41.00 -5.18
N TYR A 288 -34.57 -40.76 -5.79
CA TYR A 288 -35.77 -40.24 -5.11
C TYR A 288 -36.30 -41.32 -4.17
N VAL A 289 -36.18 -41.08 -2.86
CA VAL A 289 -36.72 -41.96 -1.82
C VAL A 289 -38.13 -41.47 -1.48
N MET A 290 -39.13 -42.32 -1.70
CA MET A 290 -40.49 -42.07 -1.24
C MET A 290 -40.51 -42.11 0.30
N PRO A 291 -41.18 -41.16 0.99
CA PRO A 291 -41.33 -41.23 2.44
C PRO A 291 -42.04 -42.53 2.82
N ASP A 292 -41.39 -43.34 3.64
CA ASP A 292 -41.92 -44.65 4.04
C ASP A 292 -43.27 -44.49 4.76
N SER A 293 -44.28 -45.13 4.18
CA SER A 293 -45.49 -45.52 4.89
C SER A 293 -45.10 -46.50 6.01
N TYR A 294 -45.49 -46.15 7.24
CA TYR A 294 -45.62 -46.99 8.44
C TYR A 294 -45.18 -48.46 8.29
N ASP A 295 -43.98 -48.77 8.76
CA ASP A 295 -43.68 -50.07 9.40
C ASP A 295 -42.38 -49.95 10.22
N GLU A 296 -42.48 -50.21 11.54
CA GLU A 296 -41.45 -49.89 12.55
C GLU A 296 -40.28 -50.90 12.64
N ASP A 297 -40.23 -51.95 11.82
CA ASP A 297 -39.39 -53.14 12.10
C ASP A 297 -38.17 -53.37 11.18
N GLN A 298 -37.84 -52.47 10.25
CA GLN A 298 -36.62 -52.62 9.42
C GLN A 298 -35.32 -52.15 10.10
N ALA A 299 -35.40 -51.23 11.07
CA ALA A 299 -34.24 -50.63 11.72
C ALA A 299 -33.39 -51.63 12.53
N ALA A 300 -34.00 -52.72 13.02
CA ALA A 300 -33.32 -53.76 13.79
C ALA A 300 -32.46 -54.70 12.91
N ARG A 301 -32.87 -54.94 11.65
CA ARG A 301 -32.17 -55.85 10.73
C ARG A 301 -30.91 -55.22 10.11
N LEU A 302 -30.92 -53.91 9.86
CA LEU A 302 -29.77 -53.16 9.33
C LEU A 302 -28.64 -52.98 10.38
N LYS A 303 -29.00 -52.90 11.66
CA LYS A 303 -28.03 -52.73 12.76
C LYS A 303 -27.05 -53.90 12.93
N VAL A 304 -27.44 -55.10 12.51
CA VAL A 304 -26.65 -56.33 12.65
C VAL A 304 -25.65 -56.52 11.49
N MET A 305 -25.90 -55.93 10.32
CA MET A 305 -25.01 -56.00 9.16
C MET A 305 -23.81 -55.03 9.25
N HIS A 306 -23.96 -53.90 9.94
CA HIS A 306 -22.91 -52.88 10.07
C HIS A 306 -21.89 -53.15 11.19
N GLN A 307 -21.99 -54.29 11.89
CA GLN A 307 -21.18 -54.56 13.08
C GLN A 307 -19.87 -55.32 12.81
N LYS A 308 -19.38 -55.39 11.56
CA LYS A 308 -18.20 -56.22 11.22
C LYS A 308 -16.97 -55.53 10.62
N TYR A 309 -16.91 -54.21 10.48
CA TYR A 309 -15.65 -53.53 10.13
C TYR A 309 -15.56 -52.13 10.74
N VAL A 310 -15.07 -52.05 11.98
CA VAL A 310 -14.49 -50.82 12.54
C VAL A 310 -13.31 -51.24 13.41
N GLU A 311 -12.14 -51.39 12.79
CA GLU A 311 -10.88 -51.26 13.52
C GLU A 311 -10.64 -49.77 13.75
N ALA A 312 -10.56 -49.38 15.02
CA ALA A 312 -10.25 -48.01 15.41
C ALA A 312 -8.80 -47.69 15.04
N LYS A 313 -8.59 -46.95 13.95
CA LYS A 313 -7.38 -46.15 13.75
C LYS A 313 -7.67 -44.74 14.27
N GLU A 314 -6.92 -44.32 15.28
CA GLU A 314 -6.90 -42.94 15.73
C GLU A 314 -6.46 -42.04 14.58
N HIS A 315 -7.40 -41.29 14.00
CA HIS A 315 -7.10 -40.22 13.07
C HIS A 315 -6.57 -39.03 13.87
N VAL A 316 -5.24 -38.87 13.89
CA VAL A 316 -4.63 -37.58 14.24
C VAL A 316 -5.07 -36.59 13.17
N SER A 317 -5.79 -35.52 13.56
CA SER A 317 -6.31 -34.57 12.58
C SER A 317 -5.16 -33.97 11.78
N GLU A 318 -5.38 -33.79 10.48
CA GLU A 318 -4.40 -33.23 9.56
C GLU A 318 -3.99 -31.81 9.98
N GLN A 319 -4.91 -31.08 10.63
CA GLN A 319 -4.61 -29.80 11.29
C GLN A 319 -3.59 -29.96 12.42
N LEU A 320 -3.73 -30.97 13.29
CA LEU A 320 -2.80 -31.22 14.39
C LEU A 320 -1.42 -31.68 13.90
N LEU A 321 -1.34 -32.44 12.79
CA LEU A 321 -0.09 -32.86 12.17
C LEU A 321 0.62 -31.71 11.45
N VAL A 322 -0.14 -30.85 10.76
CA VAL A 322 0.38 -29.63 10.13
C VAL A 322 0.82 -28.63 11.20
N GLU A 323 0.08 -28.47 12.28
CA GLU A 323 0.50 -27.68 13.44
C GLU A 323 1.74 -28.28 14.12
N ARG A 324 1.83 -29.61 14.25
CA ARG A 324 3.03 -30.30 14.78
C ARG A 324 4.24 -30.14 13.86
N GLN A 325 4.04 -30.17 12.54
CA GLN A 325 5.11 -30.01 11.54
C GLN A 325 5.53 -28.55 11.42
N LYS A 326 4.60 -27.59 11.48
CA LYS A 326 4.91 -26.16 11.56
C LYS A 326 5.62 -25.82 12.88
N ALA A 327 5.19 -26.41 13.99
CA ALA A 327 5.88 -26.32 15.28
C ALA A 327 7.23 -27.05 15.29
N ALA A 328 7.41 -28.11 14.50
CA ALA A 328 8.68 -28.84 14.36
C ALA A 328 9.67 -28.15 13.42
N HIS A 329 9.20 -27.52 12.34
CA HIS A 329 10.01 -26.68 11.48
C HIS A 329 10.38 -25.36 12.16
N ALA A 330 9.53 -24.83 13.04
CA ALA A 330 9.86 -23.72 13.93
C ALA A 330 10.78 -24.12 15.12
N ARG A 331 11.07 -25.42 15.31
CA ARG A 331 11.94 -25.94 16.39
C ARG A 331 13.41 -26.09 15.98
N VAL A 332 13.78 -25.82 14.73
CA VAL A 332 15.19 -25.79 14.31
C VAL A 332 15.74 -24.37 14.48
N ALA A 333 15.89 -23.96 15.74
CA ALA A 333 16.70 -22.83 16.15
C ALA A 333 17.44 -23.23 17.43
N PHE A 334 18.73 -23.47 17.30
CA PHE A 334 19.63 -23.83 18.40
C PHE A 334 19.92 -22.54 19.22
N GLY A 335 19.51 -22.49 20.49
CA GLY A 335 19.81 -21.36 21.36
C GLY A 335 18.91 -21.24 22.61
N ALA A 336 19.45 -20.67 23.68
CA ALA A 336 18.96 -20.61 25.06
C ALA A 336 17.42 -20.55 25.30
N GLN A 337 16.96 -21.35 26.27
CA GLN A 337 15.56 -21.55 26.69
C GLN A 337 14.77 -20.27 27.04
N ARG A 338 15.43 -19.15 27.38
CA ARG A 338 14.77 -17.91 27.85
C ARG A 338 14.18 -17.02 26.73
N GLY A 339 14.63 -17.14 25.48
CA GLY A 339 14.09 -16.35 24.36
C GLY A 339 12.86 -16.98 23.69
N ARG A 340 12.67 -18.29 23.88
CA ARG A 340 11.65 -19.10 23.20
C ARG A 340 10.22 -18.77 23.68
N ASP A 341 10.05 -18.50 24.97
CA ASP A 341 8.73 -18.19 25.54
C ASP A 341 8.24 -16.79 25.16
N ALA A 342 9.15 -15.82 24.98
CA ALA A 342 8.80 -14.47 24.55
C ALA A 342 8.35 -14.42 23.08
N ALA A 343 9.05 -15.13 22.19
CA ALA A 343 8.67 -15.24 20.78
C ALA A 343 7.35 -15.99 20.59
N ALA A 344 7.13 -17.08 21.34
CA ALA A 344 5.86 -17.81 21.32
C ALA A 344 4.68 -16.97 21.85
N LYS A 345 4.91 -16.16 22.90
CA LYS A 345 3.90 -15.23 23.42
C LYS A 345 3.62 -14.08 22.45
N ALA A 346 4.65 -13.55 21.78
CA ALA A 346 4.50 -12.54 20.72
C ALA A 346 3.69 -13.07 19.52
N TYR A 347 3.97 -14.29 19.06
CA TYR A 347 3.19 -14.95 18.01
C TYR A 347 1.75 -15.25 18.45
N SER A 348 1.51 -15.59 19.72
CA SER A 348 0.16 -15.75 20.27
C SER A 348 -0.63 -14.44 20.22
N LEU A 349 0.01 -13.31 20.54
CA LEU A 349 -0.60 -11.98 20.48
C LEU A 349 -0.91 -11.49 19.06
N LEU A 350 -0.19 -12.00 18.05
CA LEU A 350 -0.45 -11.76 16.62
C LEU A 350 -1.54 -12.70 16.08
N ASN A 351 -1.58 -13.95 16.56
CA ASN A 351 -2.52 -14.98 16.11
C ASN A 351 -3.94 -14.81 16.64
N GLU A 352 -4.14 -14.13 17.77
CA GLU A 352 -5.50 -13.76 18.24
C GLU A 352 -6.23 -12.82 17.26
N GLU A 353 -5.51 -12.18 16.33
CA GLU A 353 -6.05 -11.24 15.33
C GLU A 353 -6.00 -11.77 13.87
N GLY A 354 -5.50 -12.99 13.64
CA GLY A 354 -5.65 -13.69 12.35
C GLY A 354 -4.78 -13.22 11.17
N ALA A 355 -3.71 -12.44 11.39
CA ALA A 355 -2.89 -11.92 10.28
C ALA A 355 -1.39 -11.91 10.61
N ALA A 356 -0.71 -13.04 10.37
CA ALA A 356 0.74 -13.05 10.20
C ALA A 356 1.04 -13.11 8.71
N ILE A 357 1.86 -12.18 8.20
CA ILE A 357 2.24 -12.16 6.78
C ILE A 357 3.48 -13.03 6.61
N ASP A 358 3.34 -14.03 5.75
CA ASP A 358 4.42 -14.92 5.37
C ASP A 358 5.28 -14.25 4.29
N PHE A 359 6.54 -14.01 4.63
CA PHE A 359 7.55 -13.53 3.70
C PHE A 359 8.42 -14.67 3.16
N GLU A 360 8.79 -14.59 1.89
CA GLU A 360 9.78 -15.46 1.24
C GLU A 360 11.14 -14.74 1.20
N LEU A 361 12.20 -15.43 1.65
CA LEU A 361 13.57 -14.92 1.64
C LEU A 361 14.23 -15.23 0.29
N LEU A 362 14.91 -14.25 -0.28
CA LEU A 362 15.71 -14.46 -1.48
C LEU A 362 17.08 -15.05 -1.11
N GLU A 363 17.33 -16.31 -1.47
CA GLU A 363 18.69 -16.87 -1.42
C GLU A 363 19.59 -16.09 -2.40
N THR A 364 20.49 -15.26 -1.87
CA THR A 364 21.47 -14.56 -2.69
C THR A 364 22.47 -15.57 -3.24
N HIS A 365 22.36 -15.92 -4.52
CA HIS A 365 23.42 -16.69 -5.21
C HIS A 365 24.77 -15.98 -5.04
N GLY A 366 25.69 -16.61 -4.30
CA GLY A 366 27.11 -16.26 -4.30
C GLY A 366 27.65 -15.41 -3.16
N LYS A 367 26.87 -15.11 -2.11
CA LYS A 367 27.41 -14.63 -0.83
C LYS A 367 26.89 -15.57 0.25
N GLN A 368 27.79 -16.07 1.10
CA GLN A 368 27.43 -16.93 2.23
C GLN A 368 26.22 -16.32 2.97
N PRO A 369 25.21 -17.12 3.34
CA PRO A 369 24.21 -16.65 4.29
C PRO A 369 24.96 -16.08 5.49
N LEU A 370 24.62 -14.86 5.90
CA LEU A 370 25.18 -14.32 7.13
C LEU A 370 24.78 -15.29 8.24
N ASP A 371 25.76 -15.91 8.88
CA ASP A 371 25.52 -16.72 10.07
C ASP A 371 24.80 -15.83 11.09
N ASP A 372 23.63 -16.27 11.56
CA ASP A 372 22.86 -15.61 12.61
C ASP A 372 23.62 -15.47 13.95
N GLU A 373 24.85 -16.00 14.02
CA GLU A 373 25.76 -15.89 15.16
C GLU A 373 26.33 -14.48 15.37
N ASP A 374 26.29 -13.58 14.38
CA ASP A 374 26.83 -12.21 14.49
C ASP A 374 26.02 -11.32 15.48
N TRP A 375 24.87 -11.80 15.96
CA TRP A 375 24.02 -11.15 16.96
C TRP A 375 24.34 -11.53 18.41
N ASN A 376 25.12 -12.58 18.64
CA ASN A 376 25.52 -13.04 19.97
C ASN A 376 26.87 -12.47 20.40
N LEU A 377 27.02 -11.14 20.32
CA LEU A 377 28.16 -10.46 20.94
C LEU A 377 28.15 -10.73 22.46
N SER A 378 29.28 -11.19 22.96
CA SER A 378 29.52 -11.40 24.38
C SER A 378 29.31 -10.10 25.16
N ARG A 379 29.06 -10.20 26.46
CA ARG A 379 28.78 -9.04 27.32
C ARG A 379 29.94 -8.02 27.31
N ASP A 380 31.17 -8.53 27.12
CA ASP A 380 32.40 -7.75 27.06
C ASP A 380 32.55 -7.00 25.73
N GLU A 381 32.18 -7.62 24.59
CA GLU A 381 32.18 -6.94 23.27
C GLU A 381 31.07 -5.89 23.13
N LYS A 382 29.96 -6.06 23.85
CA LYS A 382 28.90 -5.04 23.94
C LYS A 382 29.36 -3.83 24.73
N GLU A 383 30.15 -4.02 25.79
CA GLU A 383 30.78 -2.94 26.54
C GLU A 383 31.88 -2.24 25.72
N GLU A 384 32.67 -2.97 24.94
CA GLU A 384 33.66 -2.37 24.02
C GLU A 384 32.99 -1.58 22.88
N LYS A 385 31.91 -2.09 22.28
CA LYS A 385 31.15 -1.34 21.26
C LYS A 385 30.40 -0.14 21.84
N ALA A 386 29.86 -0.25 23.05
CA ALA A 386 29.21 0.86 23.75
C ALA A 386 30.22 1.93 24.20
N THR A 387 31.42 1.54 24.62
CA THR A 387 32.51 2.48 24.91
C THR A 387 33.07 3.10 23.64
N HIS A 388 33.16 2.35 22.53
CA HIS A 388 33.50 2.89 21.21
C HIS A 388 32.42 3.86 20.70
N GLN A 389 31.13 3.57 20.88
CA GLN A 389 30.02 4.49 20.57
C GLN A 389 30.03 5.74 21.46
N ARG A 390 30.36 5.62 22.74
CA ARG A 390 30.58 6.76 23.64
C ARG A 390 31.83 7.56 23.29
N LYS A 391 32.84 6.93 22.68
CA LYS A 391 34.02 7.60 22.09
C LYS A 391 33.65 8.32 20.79
N LEU A 392 32.82 7.71 19.93
CA LEU A 392 32.28 8.29 18.69
C LEU A 392 31.42 9.53 18.99
N ALA A 393 30.56 9.47 20.01
CA ALA A 393 29.78 10.63 20.49
C ALA A 393 30.64 11.76 21.11
N ARG A 394 31.94 11.52 21.30
CA ARG A 394 32.94 12.46 21.81
C ARG A 394 33.97 12.88 20.75
N LEU A 395 33.79 12.47 19.50
CA LEU A 395 34.66 12.90 18.41
C LEU A 395 34.36 14.33 18.01
N SER A 396 35.40 15.02 17.57
CA SER A 396 35.23 16.31 16.90
C SER A 396 34.47 16.10 15.58
N LEU A 397 33.64 17.08 15.16
CA LEU A 397 32.97 17.06 13.85
C LEU A 397 33.95 16.78 12.68
N GLN A 398 35.22 17.10 12.85
CA GLN A 398 36.28 16.82 11.88
C GLN A 398 36.62 15.33 11.74
N GLU A 399 36.53 14.54 12.82
CA GLU A 399 36.78 13.10 12.79
C GLU A 399 35.61 12.35 12.15
N GLU A 400 34.36 12.81 12.36
CA GLU A 400 33.20 12.30 11.62
C GLU A 400 33.35 12.50 10.11
N ARG A 401 33.81 13.68 9.68
CA ARG A 401 34.06 13.98 8.26
C ARG A 401 35.09 13.03 7.63
N LYS A 402 36.11 12.62 8.38
CA LYS A 402 37.16 11.68 7.91
C LYS A 402 36.65 10.25 7.76
N MET A 403 35.60 9.88 8.48
CA MET A 403 34.99 8.54 8.38
C MET A 403 34.16 8.35 7.10
N LEU A 404 33.71 9.43 6.46
CA LEU A 404 32.87 9.38 5.28
C LEU A 404 33.60 8.73 4.08
N PRO A 405 32.93 7.89 3.28
CA PRO A 405 33.56 7.20 2.14
C PRO A 405 34.28 8.13 1.17
N VAL A 406 33.71 9.30 0.89
CA VAL A 406 34.29 10.29 -0.04
C VAL A 406 35.65 10.82 0.40
N TYR A 407 35.98 10.79 1.70
CA TYR A 407 37.24 11.35 2.22
C TYR A 407 38.47 10.60 1.67
N ALA A 408 38.37 9.26 1.56
CA ALA A 408 39.45 8.43 1.02
C ALA A 408 39.80 8.81 -0.44
N PHE A 409 38.81 9.30 -1.18
CA PHE A 409 38.92 9.63 -2.60
C PHE A 409 39.13 11.12 -2.86
N ARG A 410 39.32 11.95 -1.82
CA ARG A 410 39.45 13.41 -1.93
C ARG A 410 40.52 13.84 -2.92
N THR A 411 41.71 13.25 -2.84
CA THR A 411 42.84 13.63 -3.71
C THR A 411 42.58 13.27 -5.18
N GLU A 412 41.98 12.10 -5.43
CA GLU A 412 41.65 11.64 -6.77
C GLU A 412 40.54 12.49 -7.39
N PHE A 413 39.51 12.82 -6.60
CA PHE A 413 38.44 13.73 -7.01
C PHE A 413 38.99 15.11 -7.40
N LEU A 414 39.84 15.71 -6.56
CA LEU A 414 40.44 17.02 -6.85
C LEU A 414 41.34 16.99 -8.10
N ARG A 415 42.01 15.86 -8.37
CA ARG A 415 42.76 15.67 -9.62
C ARG A 415 41.80 15.62 -10.82
N ALA A 416 40.73 14.85 -10.73
CA ALA A 416 39.74 14.74 -11.82
C ALA A 416 39.05 16.08 -12.15
N VAL A 417 38.68 16.87 -11.14
CA VAL A 417 38.06 18.20 -11.36
C VAL A 417 39.03 19.21 -12.02
N ARG A 418 40.33 19.08 -11.75
CA ARG A 418 41.34 19.91 -12.42
C ARG A 418 41.46 19.54 -13.91
N GLU A 419 41.51 18.25 -14.20
CA GLU A 419 41.74 17.71 -15.54
C GLU A 419 40.53 17.88 -16.47
N TYR A 420 39.31 17.66 -15.97
CA TYR A 420 38.11 17.66 -16.78
C TYR A 420 37.22 18.88 -16.51
N PRO A 421 36.59 19.49 -17.54
CA PRO A 421 35.62 20.57 -17.36
C PRO A 421 34.29 20.07 -16.80
N VAL A 422 33.84 18.89 -17.26
CA VAL A 422 32.64 18.20 -16.79
C VAL A 422 33.03 16.88 -16.14
N LEU A 423 32.49 16.60 -14.95
CA LEU A 423 32.74 15.36 -14.22
C LEU A 423 31.44 14.77 -13.70
N ILE A 424 31.21 13.47 -13.95
CA ILE A 424 30.05 12.76 -13.40
C ILE A 424 30.49 12.01 -12.16
N VAL A 425 29.92 12.33 -11.02
CA VAL A 425 30.23 11.70 -9.74
C VAL A 425 29.10 10.75 -9.36
N VAL A 426 29.44 9.48 -9.23
CA VAL A 426 28.51 8.44 -8.83
C VAL A 426 28.87 7.99 -7.43
N GLY A 427 27.91 8.03 -6.52
CA GLY A 427 28.11 7.46 -5.20
C GLY A 427 26.80 7.36 -4.46
N GLU A 428 26.69 6.36 -3.59
CA GLU A 428 25.45 6.12 -2.86
C GLU A 428 25.06 7.29 -1.94
N THR A 429 23.79 7.39 -1.60
CA THR A 429 23.29 8.38 -0.65
C THR A 429 23.90 8.13 0.75
N GLY A 430 24.41 9.18 1.39
CA GLY A 430 25.16 9.09 2.65
C GLY A 430 26.68 8.91 2.48
N SER A 431 27.21 8.82 1.26
CA SER A 431 28.67 8.77 1.02
C SER A 431 29.39 10.11 1.27
N GLY A 432 28.64 11.20 1.47
CA GLY A 432 29.18 12.53 1.74
C GLY A 432 29.34 13.44 0.51
N LYS A 433 28.73 13.11 -0.64
CA LYS A 433 28.86 13.90 -1.89
C LYS A 433 28.49 15.36 -1.70
N THR A 434 27.25 15.62 -1.30
CA THR A 434 26.67 16.96 -1.18
C THR A 434 27.31 17.81 -0.09
N THR A 435 27.74 17.18 1.00
CA THR A 435 28.35 17.87 2.13
C THR A 435 29.83 18.15 1.88
N GLN A 436 30.60 17.16 1.42
CA GLN A 436 32.07 17.27 1.37
C GLN A 436 32.62 17.76 0.03
N LEU A 437 32.03 17.41 -1.12
CA LEU A 437 32.61 17.79 -2.42
C LEU A 437 32.70 19.31 -2.61
N PRO A 438 31.64 20.11 -2.31
CA PRO A 438 31.76 21.57 -2.37
C PRO A 438 32.80 22.13 -1.40
N GLN A 439 32.93 21.54 -0.20
CA GLN A 439 33.94 21.95 0.78
C GLN A 439 35.37 21.70 0.27
N TYR A 440 35.63 20.55 -0.37
CA TYR A 440 36.96 20.25 -0.94
C TYR A 440 37.35 21.26 -2.03
N LEU A 441 36.40 21.68 -2.85
CA LEU A 441 36.63 22.70 -3.88
C LEU A 441 36.90 24.07 -3.27
N TYR A 442 36.15 24.42 -2.22
CA TYR A 442 36.36 25.64 -1.45
C TYR A 442 37.76 25.69 -0.82
N GLU A 443 38.17 24.61 -0.16
CA GLU A 443 39.48 24.48 0.50
C GLU A 443 40.67 24.61 -0.48
N VAL A 444 40.51 24.13 -1.72
CA VAL A 444 41.55 24.22 -2.77
C VAL A 444 41.58 25.60 -3.45
N GLY A 445 40.58 26.45 -3.20
CA GLY A 445 40.56 27.85 -3.62
C GLY A 445 39.69 28.17 -4.83
N TYR A 446 38.81 27.25 -5.27
CA TYR A 446 37.83 27.55 -6.34
C TYR A 446 36.86 28.69 -5.95
N GLY A 447 36.65 28.87 -4.65
CA GLY A 447 35.87 29.97 -4.08
C GLY A 447 36.47 31.38 -4.24
N LYS A 448 37.73 31.50 -4.66
CA LYS A 448 38.37 32.80 -4.93
C LYS A 448 38.07 33.34 -6.32
N ALA A 449 37.80 32.46 -7.28
CA ALA A 449 37.49 32.81 -8.66
C ALA A 449 35.99 33.14 -8.86
N GLY A 450 35.13 32.61 -8.00
CA GLY A 450 33.68 32.78 -8.03
C GLY A 450 33.02 31.92 -6.96
N LYS A 451 31.70 31.99 -6.87
CA LYS A 451 30.90 31.16 -5.96
C LYS A 451 30.90 29.71 -6.43
N ILE A 452 30.75 28.79 -5.49
CA ILE A 452 30.52 27.36 -5.75
C ILE A 452 29.04 27.12 -5.49
N GLY A 453 28.29 26.82 -6.54
CA GLY A 453 26.88 26.50 -6.48
C GLY A 453 26.67 25.00 -6.34
N CYS A 454 25.74 24.60 -5.48
CA CYS A 454 25.25 23.22 -5.41
C CYS A 454 23.73 23.22 -5.49
N THR A 455 23.16 22.60 -6.52
CA THR A 455 21.72 22.47 -6.63
C THR A 455 21.23 21.24 -5.89
N GLN A 456 19.98 21.32 -5.42
CA GLN A 456 19.24 20.24 -4.81
C GLN A 456 17.81 20.27 -5.34
N PRO A 457 17.21 19.12 -5.70
CA PRO A 457 15.82 19.10 -6.15
C PRO A 457 14.85 19.50 -5.04
N ARG A 458 15.20 19.26 -3.77
CA ARG A 458 14.31 19.48 -2.62
C ARG A 458 14.73 20.65 -1.74
N ARG A 459 13.77 21.50 -1.39
CA ARG A 459 13.94 22.66 -0.49
C ARG A 459 14.55 22.28 0.86
N VAL A 460 14.00 21.25 1.51
CA VAL A 460 14.45 20.79 2.83
C VAL A 460 15.89 20.27 2.79
N ALA A 461 16.28 19.62 1.70
CA ALA A 461 17.66 19.15 1.49
C ALA A 461 18.62 20.35 1.36
N ALA A 462 18.29 21.35 0.52
CA ALA A 462 19.11 22.56 0.38
C ALA A 462 19.35 23.28 1.71
N MET A 463 18.29 23.48 2.51
CA MET A 463 18.37 24.16 3.81
C MET A 463 19.18 23.36 4.83
N SER A 464 18.86 22.07 4.99
CA SER A 464 19.49 21.21 5.99
C SER A 464 20.97 20.95 5.70
N VAL A 465 21.32 20.74 4.43
CA VAL A 465 22.70 20.57 4.00
C VAL A 465 23.49 21.85 4.20
N ALA A 466 22.95 23.02 3.82
CA ALA A 466 23.62 24.30 4.04
C ALA A 466 23.87 24.56 5.54
N ALA A 467 22.88 24.29 6.40
CA ALA A 467 23.03 24.42 7.85
C ALA A 467 24.09 23.47 8.42
N ARG A 468 24.11 22.20 7.96
CA ARG A 468 25.14 21.22 8.35
C ARG A 468 26.52 21.67 7.91
N VAL A 469 26.67 22.11 6.66
CA VAL A 469 27.95 22.54 6.10
C VAL A 469 28.45 23.82 6.78
N ALA A 470 27.57 24.77 7.09
CA ALA A 470 27.93 25.95 7.88
C ALA A 470 28.49 25.56 9.26
N THR A 471 27.89 24.56 9.91
CA THR A 471 28.37 24.02 11.20
C THR A 471 29.72 23.31 11.05
N GLU A 472 29.93 22.55 9.96
CA GLU A 472 31.18 21.83 9.68
C GLU A 472 32.35 22.76 9.31
N VAL A 473 32.07 23.87 8.63
CA VAL A 473 33.05 24.92 8.28
C VAL A 473 33.31 25.83 9.48
N GLY A 474 32.37 25.94 10.42
CA GLY A 474 32.47 26.80 11.60
C GLY A 474 32.03 28.24 11.33
N CYS A 475 31.14 28.47 10.36
CA CYS A 475 30.59 29.79 10.02
C CYS A 475 29.12 29.91 10.42
N LYS A 476 28.61 31.15 10.53
CA LYS A 476 27.16 31.38 10.64
C LYS A 476 26.50 31.18 9.28
N LEU A 477 25.36 30.50 9.26
CA LEU A 477 24.55 30.32 8.05
C LEU A 477 24.17 31.70 7.47
N GLY A 478 24.31 31.84 6.15
CA GLY A 478 24.10 33.09 5.41
C GLY A 478 25.34 33.97 5.25
N LEU A 479 26.47 33.63 5.89
CA LEU A 479 27.76 34.30 5.67
C LEU A 479 28.56 33.60 4.58
N GLU A 480 29.52 32.73 4.92
CA GLU A 480 30.35 32.04 3.92
C GLU A 480 29.61 30.88 3.23
N VAL A 481 28.71 30.24 3.98
CA VAL A 481 27.81 29.18 3.50
C VAL A 481 26.38 29.71 3.62
N GLY A 482 25.62 29.62 2.53
CA GLY A 482 24.22 30.06 2.49
C GLY A 482 23.35 29.18 1.60
N TYR A 483 22.04 29.44 1.62
CA TYR A 483 21.11 28.80 0.71
C TYR A 483 20.13 29.77 0.07
N SER A 484 19.63 29.44 -1.11
CA SER A 484 18.57 30.20 -1.80
C SER A 484 17.48 29.25 -2.31
N ILE A 485 16.26 29.46 -1.81
CA ILE A 485 15.07 28.69 -2.18
C ILE A 485 13.93 29.67 -2.52
N ARG A 486 12.85 29.14 -3.13
CA ARG A 486 11.69 29.98 -3.45
C ARG A 486 11.11 30.62 -2.18
N PHE A 487 10.97 31.95 -2.22
CA PHE A 487 10.48 32.82 -1.14
C PHE A 487 11.40 32.99 0.07
N GLU A 488 12.61 32.42 0.06
CA GLU A 488 13.54 32.51 1.18
C GLU A 488 14.98 32.46 0.68
N ASP A 489 15.72 33.54 0.90
CA ASP A 489 17.14 33.63 0.54
C ASP A 489 17.95 33.95 1.78
N CYS A 490 18.82 33.02 2.16
CA CYS A 490 19.77 33.14 3.26
C CYS A 490 21.19 33.18 2.69
N THR A 491 21.46 34.20 1.88
CA THR A 491 22.79 34.50 1.35
C THR A 491 23.16 35.97 1.60
N SER A 492 24.45 36.26 1.57
CA SER A 492 25.05 37.60 1.64
C SER A 492 26.19 37.74 0.62
N ASP A 493 26.74 38.94 0.47
CA ASP A 493 27.90 39.20 -0.40
C ASP A 493 29.13 38.37 -0.03
N ARG A 494 29.20 37.87 1.22
CA ARG A 494 30.27 36.99 1.70
C ARG A 494 30.07 35.52 1.36
N THR A 495 28.95 35.16 0.75
CA THR A 495 28.61 33.76 0.46
C THR A 495 29.46 33.24 -0.67
N VAL A 496 30.22 32.20 -0.38
CA VAL A 496 31.07 31.50 -1.35
C VAL A 496 30.47 30.15 -1.69
N LEU A 497 29.98 29.41 -0.69
CA LEU A 497 29.26 28.15 -0.88
C LEU A 497 27.76 28.42 -0.85
N LYS A 498 27.09 28.23 -1.99
CA LYS A 498 25.65 28.48 -2.12
C LYS A 498 24.91 27.21 -2.51
N TYR A 499 24.05 26.75 -1.60
CA TYR A 499 23.12 25.65 -1.86
C TYR A 499 21.79 26.23 -2.37
N MET A 500 21.21 25.68 -3.43
CA MET A 500 19.97 26.23 -3.96
C MET A 500 19.09 25.16 -4.55
N THR A 501 17.80 25.45 -4.72
CA THR A 501 16.94 24.57 -5.50
C THR A 501 17.19 24.73 -7.00
N ASP A 502 17.01 23.66 -7.78
CA ASP A 502 17.16 23.67 -9.24
C ASP A 502 16.41 24.85 -9.90
N GLY A 503 15.16 25.09 -9.48
CA GLY A 503 14.35 26.20 -10.00
C GLY A 503 14.90 27.60 -9.66
N MET A 504 15.68 27.74 -8.58
CA MET A 504 16.36 29.01 -8.27
C MET A 504 17.57 29.24 -9.17
N LEU A 505 18.33 28.18 -9.51
CA LEU A 505 19.38 28.29 -10.51
C LEU A 505 18.83 28.64 -11.89
N LEU A 506 17.71 28.03 -12.30
CA LEU A 506 17.05 28.38 -13.56
C LEU A 506 16.59 29.86 -13.58
N ARG A 507 16.15 30.38 -12.44
CA ARG A 507 15.81 31.80 -12.30
C ARG A 507 17.04 32.71 -12.38
N GLU A 508 18.18 32.26 -11.87
CA GLU A 508 19.44 33.00 -12.00
C GLU A 508 19.91 33.07 -13.44
N PHE A 509 19.74 32.01 -14.23
CA PHE A 509 20.00 32.06 -15.68
C PHE A 509 19.20 33.15 -16.41
N LEU A 510 17.98 33.47 -15.94
CA LEU A 510 17.18 34.57 -16.53
C LEU A 510 17.79 35.96 -16.28
N THR A 511 18.62 36.09 -15.24
CA THR A 511 19.28 37.36 -14.89
C THR A 511 20.72 37.40 -15.38
N GLU A 512 21.44 36.29 -15.23
CA GLU A 512 22.84 36.10 -15.64
C GLU A 512 22.96 34.82 -16.50
N PRO A 513 22.76 34.90 -17.83
CA PRO A 513 22.85 33.74 -18.73
C PRO A 513 24.22 33.04 -18.70
N ASP A 514 25.30 33.80 -18.50
CA ASP A 514 26.68 33.28 -18.46
C ASP A 514 27.11 32.75 -17.09
N LEU A 515 26.23 32.85 -16.08
CA LEU A 515 26.51 32.53 -14.67
C LEU A 515 27.91 33.00 -14.20
N ALA A 516 28.31 34.22 -14.58
CA ALA A 516 29.64 34.76 -14.33
C ALA A 516 30.02 34.76 -12.84
N SER A 517 29.01 34.86 -11.97
CA SER A 517 29.16 34.78 -10.51
C SER A 517 29.69 33.43 -9.99
N TYR A 518 29.61 32.35 -10.78
CA TYR A 518 29.99 31.00 -10.37
C TYR A 518 31.24 30.50 -11.09
N SER A 519 32.13 29.86 -10.33
CA SER A 519 33.32 29.16 -10.87
C SER A 519 33.07 27.65 -11.00
N VAL A 520 32.27 27.07 -10.11
CA VAL A 520 31.90 25.66 -10.13
C VAL A 520 30.41 25.52 -9.85
N MET A 521 29.74 24.69 -10.65
CA MET A 521 28.36 24.28 -10.39
C MET A 521 28.30 22.77 -10.19
N MET A 522 27.69 22.35 -9.08
CA MET A 522 27.39 20.96 -8.78
C MET A 522 25.88 20.74 -8.90
N ILE A 523 25.44 20.00 -9.92
CA ILE A 523 24.07 19.52 -10.03
C ILE A 523 23.99 18.18 -9.31
N ASP A 524 23.37 18.16 -8.14
CA ASP A 524 23.30 16.97 -7.29
C ASP A 524 21.94 16.27 -7.39
N GLU A 525 21.89 15.01 -6.98
CA GLU A 525 20.70 14.15 -7.06
C GLU A 525 20.11 14.11 -8.49
N ALA A 526 20.97 14.16 -9.51
CA ALA A 526 20.62 14.18 -10.94
C ALA A 526 19.72 13.02 -11.39
N HIS A 527 19.68 11.94 -10.61
CA HIS A 527 18.81 10.78 -10.84
C HIS A 527 17.35 11.00 -10.48
N GLU A 528 16.99 12.07 -9.77
CA GLU A 528 15.58 12.42 -9.57
C GLU A 528 14.92 12.88 -10.89
N ARG A 529 15.72 13.31 -11.89
CA ARG A 529 15.27 13.72 -13.24
C ARG A 529 14.08 14.68 -13.19
N THR A 530 14.22 15.71 -12.34
CA THR A 530 13.21 16.77 -12.20
C THR A 530 13.15 17.63 -13.46
N LEU A 531 12.00 18.27 -13.67
CA LEU A 531 11.77 19.13 -14.83
C LEU A 531 12.82 20.25 -14.93
N HIS A 532 13.13 20.88 -13.80
CA HIS A 532 14.13 21.94 -13.74
C HIS A 532 15.54 21.42 -13.97
N THR A 533 15.91 20.26 -13.43
CA THR A 533 17.23 19.65 -13.64
C THR A 533 17.46 19.30 -15.11
N ASP A 534 16.47 18.73 -15.79
CA ASP A 534 16.59 18.36 -17.21
C ASP A 534 16.75 19.60 -18.11
N VAL A 535 16.05 20.71 -17.80
CA VAL A 535 16.25 21.99 -18.49
C VAL A 535 17.64 22.56 -18.20
N LEU A 536 18.07 22.51 -16.94
CA LEU A 536 19.38 22.99 -16.53
C LEU A 536 20.49 22.23 -17.25
N PHE A 537 20.37 20.92 -17.48
CA PHE A 537 21.37 20.14 -18.20
C PHE A 537 21.68 20.69 -19.58
N GLY A 538 20.66 21.08 -20.35
CA GLY A 538 20.87 21.71 -21.66
C GLY A 538 21.61 23.05 -21.52
N LEU A 539 21.16 23.91 -20.61
CA LEU A 539 21.77 25.22 -20.38
C LEU A 539 23.22 25.14 -19.88
N VAL A 540 23.50 24.27 -18.90
CA VAL A 540 24.85 24.13 -18.34
C VAL A 540 25.80 23.41 -19.28
N LYS A 541 25.30 22.55 -20.18
CA LYS A 541 26.11 21.89 -21.20
C LYS A 541 26.64 22.92 -22.21
N ASP A 542 25.76 23.80 -22.69
CA ASP A 542 26.16 24.90 -23.57
C ASP A 542 27.10 25.88 -22.85
N LEU A 543 26.81 26.20 -21.59
CA LEU A 543 27.69 27.04 -20.78
C LEU A 543 29.09 26.42 -20.59
N ALA A 544 29.17 25.11 -20.29
CA ALA A 544 30.44 24.42 -20.09
C ALA A 544 31.28 24.33 -21.38
N ARG A 545 30.63 24.35 -22.56
CA ARG A 545 31.31 24.43 -23.86
C ARG A 545 31.80 25.86 -24.15
N PHE A 546 31.08 26.87 -23.68
CA PHE A 546 31.42 28.27 -23.88
C PHE A 546 32.49 28.80 -22.89
N ARG A 547 32.39 28.43 -21.61
CA ARG A 547 33.31 28.87 -20.54
C ARG A 547 34.32 27.79 -20.15
N ASN A 548 35.58 28.03 -20.51
CA ASN A 548 36.70 27.16 -20.11
C ASN A 548 37.10 27.29 -18.63
N ASP A 549 36.73 28.40 -17.98
CA ASP A 549 36.99 28.68 -16.57
C ASP A 549 35.93 28.09 -15.62
N PHE A 550 34.83 27.58 -16.18
CA PHE A 550 33.73 26.98 -15.45
C PHE A 550 33.92 25.47 -15.30
N LYS A 551 33.62 24.93 -14.12
CA LYS A 551 33.60 23.48 -13.86
C LYS A 551 32.20 23.00 -13.54
N LEU A 552 31.78 21.92 -14.19
CA LEU A 552 30.48 21.29 -13.98
C LEU A 552 30.66 19.92 -13.33
N ILE A 553 29.94 19.68 -12.24
CA ILE A 553 29.92 18.39 -11.55
C ILE A 553 28.48 17.89 -11.53
N VAL A 554 28.23 16.72 -12.11
CA VAL A 554 26.91 16.08 -12.08
C VAL A 554 26.98 14.91 -11.12
N SER A 555 26.27 15.00 -10.00
CA SER A 555 26.29 13.99 -8.95
C SER A 555 25.00 13.15 -8.96
N SER A 556 25.16 11.83 -8.96
CA SER A 556 24.07 10.86 -9.00
C SER A 556 24.32 9.70 -8.02
N ALA A 557 23.23 9.08 -7.55
CA ALA A 557 23.26 7.89 -6.71
C ALA A 557 23.04 6.59 -7.48
N THR A 558 22.62 6.65 -8.76
CA THR A 558 22.20 5.49 -9.54
C THR A 558 23.28 4.98 -10.50
N LEU A 559 23.07 3.75 -11.00
CA LEU A 559 23.95 3.07 -11.97
C LEU A 559 23.82 3.62 -13.41
N GLU A 560 22.87 4.51 -13.70
CA GLU A 560 22.63 5.10 -15.03
C GLU A 560 23.64 6.19 -15.42
N ALA A 561 24.81 6.21 -14.79
CA ALA A 561 25.86 7.18 -15.02
C ALA A 561 26.35 7.23 -16.48
N GLU A 562 26.17 6.13 -17.21
CA GLU A 562 26.52 6.02 -18.63
C GLU A 562 25.67 6.94 -19.51
N LYS A 563 24.36 7.06 -19.22
CA LYS A 563 23.47 7.98 -19.94
C LYS A 563 23.87 9.44 -19.73
N PHE A 564 24.23 9.79 -18.50
CA PHE A 564 24.78 11.12 -18.19
C PHE A 564 26.11 11.34 -18.93
N SER A 565 26.98 10.34 -18.97
CA SER A 565 28.28 10.44 -19.65
C SER A 565 28.11 10.69 -21.14
N GLU A 566 27.27 9.90 -21.80
CA GLU A 566 26.96 10.07 -23.21
C GLU A 566 26.37 11.45 -23.52
N TYR A 567 25.42 11.90 -22.70
CA TYR A 567 24.81 13.22 -22.85
C TYR A 567 25.81 14.36 -22.67
N PHE A 568 26.73 14.28 -21.71
CA PHE A 568 27.78 15.28 -21.48
C PHE A 568 29.07 14.97 -22.27
N ASP A 569 28.94 14.64 -23.56
CA ASP A 569 30.07 14.47 -24.50
C ASP A 569 31.12 13.43 -24.04
N ARG A 570 30.67 12.32 -23.46
CA ARG A 570 31.49 11.26 -22.85
C ARG A 570 32.34 11.73 -21.67
N ALA A 571 31.76 12.61 -20.84
CA ALA A 571 32.38 13.05 -19.59
C ALA A 571 32.78 11.86 -18.70
N PRO A 572 33.94 11.91 -18.04
CA PRO A 572 34.42 10.80 -17.22
C PRO A 572 33.55 10.57 -15.99
N ILE A 573 33.40 9.29 -15.64
CA ILE A 573 32.59 8.84 -14.50
C ILE A 573 33.53 8.53 -13.32
N PHE A 574 33.40 9.31 -12.25
CA PHE A 574 34.08 9.12 -10.98
C PHE A 574 33.19 8.34 -10.01
N ARG A 575 33.53 7.08 -9.74
CA ARG A 575 32.74 6.20 -8.87
C ARG A 575 33.31 6.17 -7.45
N ILE A 576 32.48 6.56 -6.48
CA ILE A 576 32.77 6.45 -5.05
C ILE A 576 32.10 5.18 -4.54
N PRO A 577 32.86 4.13 -4.17
CA PRO A 577 32.26 2.91 -3.62
C PRO A 577 31.54 3.21 -2.32
N GLY A 578 30.30 2.74 -2.22
CA GLY A 578 29.50 2.84 -1.01
C GLY A 578 30.01 1.94 0.11
N ARG A 579 29.76 2.34 1.36
CA ARG A 579 29.91 1.49 2.55
C ARG A 579 28.52 1.03 3.01
N ARG A 580 27.82 0.24 2.18
CA ARG A 580 26.58 -0.39 2.60
C ARG A 580 26.87 -1.76 3.17
N TYR A 581 26.29 -2.01 4.34
CA TYR A 581 26.13 -3.35 4.85
C TYR A 581 25.11 -4.10 3.99
N PRO A 582 25.22 -5.43 3.89
CA PRO A 582 24.24 -6.23 3.16
C PRO A 582 22.84 -6.03 3.72
N VAL A 583 21.85 -5.93 2.82
CA VAL A 583 20.42 -5.87 3.17
C VAL A 583 19.76 -7.14 2.69
N GLN A 584 19.09 -7.84 3.61
CA GLN A 584 18.27 -9.00 3.27
C GLN A 584 16.91 -8.54 2.76
N ILE A 585 16.47 -9.06 1.62
CA ILE A 585 15.23 -8.66 0.95
C ILE A 585 14.20 -9.78 1.07
N TYR A 586 13.02 -9.41 1.55
CA TYR A 586 11.86 -10.28 1.75
C TYR A 586 10.72 -9.84 0.83
N TYR A 587 10.04 -10.79 0.21
CA TYR A 587 8.85 -10.55 -0.61
C TYR A 587 7.64 -11.26 -0.01
N THR A 588 6.44 -10.74 -0.23
CA THR A 588 5.23 -11.47 0.13
C THR A 588 5.03 -12.66 -0.82
N LYS A 589 4.51 -13.77 -0.30
CA LYS A 589 4.21 -14.96 -1.12
C LYS A 589 3.10 -14.71 -2.14
N ALA A 590 2.14 -13.86 -1.78
CA ALA A 590 1.02 -13.47 -2.63
C ALA A 590 0.88 -11.94 -2.67
N PRO A 591 0.25 -11.37 -3.72
CA PRO A 591 -0.07 -9.94 -3.76
C PRO A 591 -1.04 -9.58 -2.63
N GLU A 592 -0.71 -8.53 -1.87
CA GLU A 592 -1.54 -8.04 -0.78
C GLU A 592 -2.64 -7.11 -1.31
N ALA A 593 -3.90 -7.39 -0.97
CA ALA A 593 -5.03 -6.57 -1.43
C ALA A 593 -5.09 -5.20 -0.75
N ASN A 594 -4.71 -5.13 0.54
CA ASN A 594 -4.63 -3.89 1.30
C ASN A 594 -3.21 -3.72 1.87
N PHE A 595 -2.41 -2.90 1.19
CA PHE A 595 -1.03 -2.63 1.63
C PHE A 595 -0.95 -1.84 2.94
N ILE A 596 -1.99 -1.08 3.34
CA ILE A 596 -1.99 -0.32 4.60
C ILE A 596 -2.04 -1.30 5.78
N ASP A 597 -3.00 -2.22 5.77
CA ASP A 597 -3.10 -3.22 6.84
C ASP A 597 -1.86 -4.12 6.89
N ALA A 598 -1.38 -4.56 5.72
CA ALA A 598 -0.15 -5.33 5.62
C ALA A 598 1.07 -4.59 6.19
N THR A 599 1.14 -3.27 5.97
CA THR A 599 2.18 -2.42 6.57
C THR A 599 2.09 -2.41 8.09
N VAL A 600 0.89 -2.19 8.64
CA VAL A 600 0.69 -2.13 10.10
C VAL A 600 1.04 -3.47 10.76
N VAL A 601 0.59 -4.58 10.19
CA VAL A 601 0.92 -5.93 10.65
C VAL A 601 2.43 -6.16 10.63
N THR A 602 3.10 -5.81 9.53
CA THR A 602 4.55 -5.98 9.38
C THR A 602 5.33 -5.14 10.40
N VAL A 603 4.92 -3.89 10.65
CA VAL A 603 5.53 -3.03 11.68
C VAL A 603 5.43 -3.68 13.07
N LEU A 604 4.25 -4.17 13.44
CA LEU A 604 4.04 -4.81 14.74
C LEU A 604 4.82 -6.12 14.86
N GLN A 605 4.84 -6.94 13.81
CA GLN A 605 5.64 -8.17 13.75
C GLN A 605 7.13 -7.89 13.95
N ILE A 606 7.68 -6.88 13.26
CA ILE A 606 9.08 -6.47 13.43
C ILE A 606 9.32 -5.99 14.86
N HIS A 607 8.43 -5.16 15.41
CA HIS A 607 8.59 -4.61 16.75
C HIS A 607 8.65 -5.70 17.84
N LEU A 608 7.86 -6.76 17.67
CA LEU A 608 7.77 -7.86 18.63
C LEU A 608 8.86 -8.94 18.48
N THR A 609 9.24 -9.27 17.24
CA THR A 609 10.10 -10.44 16.96
C THR A 609 11.56 -10.09 16.70
N GLN A 610 11.84 -8.88 16.23
CA GLN A 610 13.16 -8.50 15.74
C GLN A 610 13.97 -7.69 16.77
N PRO A 611 15.32 -7.73 16.72
CA PRO A 611 16.16 -6.92 17.59
C PRO A 611 15.99 -5.41 17.36
N LEU A 612 16.47 -4.60 18.31
CA LEU A 612 16.32 -3.13 18.27
C LEU A 612 16.92 -2.52 16.99
N GLY A 613 16.16 -1.64 16.35
CA GLY A 613 16.55 -0.87 15.18
C GLY A 613 15.36 -0.07 14.67
N ASP A 614 15.58 1.11 14.11
CA ASP A 614 14.46 1.94 13.67
C ASP A 614 13.87 1.42 12.36
N VAL A 615 12.56 1.64 12.18
CA VAL A 615 11.78 1.18 11.04
C VAL A 615 11.45 2.37 10.14
N LEU A 616 11.72 2.24 8.86
CA LEU A 616 11.30 3.20 7.83
C LEU A 616 10.25 2.56 6.94
N VAL A 617 9.08 3.16 6.88
CA VAL A 617 7.95 2.68 6.08
C VAL A 617 7.73 3.63 4.91
N PHE A 618 7.63 3.09 3.70
CA PHE A 618 7.29 3.85 2.51
C PHE A 618 5.81 3.71 2.17
N LEU A 619 5.08 4.82 2.18
CA LEU A 619 3.68 4.94 1.82
C LEU A 619 3.49 6.00 0.72
N PRO A 620 2.42 5.91 -0.10
CA PRO A 620 2.29 6.72 -1.30
C PRO A 620 1.96 8.20 -1.03
N GLY A 621 1.23 8.53 0.05
CA GLY A 621 0.80 9.89 0.33
C GLY A 621 0.36 10.14 1.77
N GLN A 622 -0.09 11.38 2.03
CA GLN A 622 -0.47 11.86 3.37
C GLN A 622 -1.64 11.06 3.96
N GLN A 623 -2.70 10.85 3.18
CA GLN A 623 -3.90 10.15 3.64
C GLN A 623 -3.57 8.73 4.12
N GLU A 624 -2.76 8.01 3.35
CA GLU A 624 -2.35 6.64 3.68
C GLU A 624 -1.42 6.60 4.91
N ILE A 625 -0.58 7.63 5.10
CA ILE A 625 0.28 7.79 6.27
C ILE A 625 -0.54 8.04 7.54
N GLU A 626 -1.52 8.94 7.48
CA GLU A 626 -2.38 9.27 8.62
C GLU A 626 -3.27 8.08 9.01
N GLU A 627 -3.83 7.37 8.03
CA GLU A 627 -4.60 6.15 8.27
C GLU A 627 -3.75 5.05 8.93
N ALA A 628 -2.52 4.82 8.42
CA ALA A 628 -1.60 3.85 9.02
C ALA A 628 -1.16 4.27 10.45
N LEU A 629 -0.99 5.58 10.69
CA LEU A 629 -0.62 6.13 11.99
C LEU A 629 -1.74 5.89 13.02
N GLU A 630 -2.98 6.26 12.69
CA GLU A 630 -4.14 6.05 13.56
C GLU A 630 -4.34 4.55 13.87
N GLU A 631 -4.17 3.69 12.87
CA GLU A 631 -4.31 2.26 13.03
C GLU A 631 -3.21 1.65 13.91
N LEU A 632 -1.96 2.10 13.76
CA LEU A 632 -0.84 1.72 14.63
C LEU A 632 -1.05 2.19 16.07
N GLU A 633 -1.44 3.46 16.27
CA GLU A 633 -1.70 4.02 17.60
C GLU A 633 -2.80 3.24 18.31
N ARG A 634 -3.88 2.92 17.59
CA ARG A 634 -5.00 2.13 18.11
C ARG A 634 -4.57 0.71 18.53
N ARG A 635 -3.73 0.03 17.74
CA ARG A 635 -3.24 -1.34 18.05
C ARG A 635 -2.22 -1.35 19.20
N VAL A 636 -1.43 -0.29 19.36
CA VAL A 636 -0.46 -0.15 20.46
C VAL A 636 -1.14 0.27 21.77
N ARG A 637 -2.26 1.01 21.69
CA ARG A 637 -3.01 1.48 22.86
C ARG A 637 -3.53 0.29 23.69
N GLY A 638 -3.19 0.28 24.97
CA GLY A 638 -3.60 -0.78 25.91
C GLY A 638 -2.61 -1.93 26.09
N ARG A 639 -1.53 -2.00 25.28
CA ARG A 639 -0.50 -3.06 25.35
C ARG A 639 0.78 -2.64 26.11
N GLY A 640 0.73 -1.52 26.83
CA GLY A 640 1.90 -0.76 27.30
C GLY A 640 2.86 -1.42 28.31
N THR A 641 2.49 -2.54 28.94
CA THR A 641 3.40 -3.33 29.77
C THR A 641 3.97 -4.56 29.05
N GLU A 642 3.38 -4.96 27.93
CA GLU A 642 3.75 -6.17 27.19
C GLU A 642 4.68 -5.90 26.01
N ILE A 643 4.68 -4.67 25.49
CA ILE A 643 5.40 -4.25 24.29
C ILE A 643 6.30 -3.05 24.63
N GLY A 644 7.50 -2.99 24.04
CA GLY A 644 8.39 -1.83 24.17
C GLY A 644 7.77 -0.56 23.59
N GLU A 645 8.25 0.61 24.04
CA GLU A 645 7.76 1.91 23.57
C GLU A 645 7.97 2.07 22.06
N LEU A 646 6.89 2.43 21.34
CA LEU A 646 6.89 2.65 19.90
C LEU A 646 6.65 4.12 19.61
N ILE A 647 7.63 4.79 19.00
CA ILE A 647 7.56 6.21 18.65
C ILE A 647 7.20 6.32 17.17
N LEU A 648 5.98 6.76 16.89
CA LEU A 648 5.48 6.91 15.52
C LEU A 648 5.69 8.35 15.03
N LEU A 649 6.33 8.52 13.88
CA LEU A 649 6.60 9.84 13.30
C LEU A 649 6.24 9.85 11.81
N PRO A 650 5.24 10.65 11.38
CA PRO A 650 4.93 10.83 9.97
C PRO A 650 5.89 11.82 9.29
N ILE A 651 6.15 11.63 8.00
CA ILE A 651 6.84 12.60 7.15
C ILE A 651 6.26 12.63 5.73
N TYR A 652 5.77 13.81 5.35
CA TYR A 652 5.25 14.12 4.02
C TYR A 652 5.44 15.62 3.72
N SER A 653 5.27 16.03 2.45
CA SER A 653 5.69 17.36 1.97
C SER A 653 5.00 18.55 2.65
N THR A 654 3.74 18.40 3.08
CA THR A 654 2.92 19.44 3.73
C THR A 654 3.18 19.58 5.24
N LEU A 655 4.00 18.70 5.83
CA LEU A 655 4.24 18.68 7.28
C LEU A 655 5.06 19.92 7.73
N PRO A 656 4.71 20.60 8.84
CA PRO A 656 5.50 21.70 9.37
C PRO A 656 6.96 21.32 9.69
N GLY A 657 7.89 22.24 9.46
CA GLY A 657 9.33 22.00 9.62
C GLY A 657 9.75 21.55 11.02
N GLU A 658 9.09 22.05 12.08
CA GLU A 658 9.34 21.63 13.46
C GLU A 658 9.04 20.15 13.70
N LEU A 659 7.98 19.62 13.07
CA LEU A 659 7.62 18.20 13.16
C LEU A 659 8.55 17.35 12.29
N GLN A 660 8.95 17.84 11.13
CA GLN A 660 9.98 17.17 10.30
C GLN A 660 11.30 17.02 11.07
N ALA A 661 11.70 18.03 11.84
CA ALA A 661 12.94 17.97 12.62
C ALA A 661 12.95 16.83 13.66
N LYS A 662 11.77 16.43 14.18
CA LYS A 662 11.65 15.36 15.19
C LYS A 662 12.13 14.00 14.68
N ILE A 663 12.09 13.74 13.37
CA ILE A 663 12.55 12.45 12.81
C ILE A 663 14.06 12.22 13.03
N PHE A 664 14.83 13.30 13.15
CA PHE A 664 16.28 13.26 13.37
C PHE A 664 16.65 13.10 14.84
N ALA A 665 15.68 13.17 15.76
CA ALA A 665 15.95 12.93 17.16
C ALA A 665 16.41 11.48 17.38
N PRO A 666 17.43 11.26 18.23
CA PRO A 666 17.90 9.91 18.54
C PRO A 666 16.80 9.14 19.29
N THR A 667 16.67 7.86 18.99
CA THR A 667 15.69 6.98 19.62
C THR A 667 16.09 6.71 21.08
N PRO A 668 15.19 6.89 22.08
CA PRO A 668 15.46 6.56 23.48
C PRO A 668 15.84 5.09 23.70
N GLU A 669 16.58 4.81 24.77
CA GLU A 669 16.99 3.44 25.10
C GLU A 669 15.76 2.53 25.32
N LYS A 670 15.75 1.35 24.67
CA LYS A 670 14.66 0.36 24.66
C LYS A 670 13.38 0.77 23.92
N ALA A 671 13.32 1.94 23.30
CA ALA A 671 12.25 2.33 22.40
C ALA A 671 12.61 1.99 20.94
N ARG A 672 11.59 1.88 20.08
CA ARG A 672 11.75 1.76 18.62
C ARG A 672 11.07 2.93 17.95
N LYS A 673 11.78 3.62 17.05
CA LYS A 673 11.19 4.68 16.22
C LYS A 673 10.71 4.08 14.90
N VAL A 674 9.47 4.39 14.52
CA VAL A 674 8.87 4.04 13.23
C VAL A 674 8.57 5.34 12.49
N VAL A 675 9.23 5.51 11.35
CA VAL A 675 9.04 6.67 10.49
C VAL A 675 8.17 6.26 9.31
N LEU A 676 6.98 6.87 9.20
CA LEU A 676 6.04 6.67 8.10
C LEU A 676 6.28 7.77 7.07
N ALA A 677 6.89 7.42 5.94
CA ALA A 677 7.42 8.38 4.98
C ALA A 677 6.86 8.20 3.57
N THR A 678 6.75 9.30 2.84
CA THR A 678 6.65 9.24 1.38
C THR A 678 8.03 9.03 0.73
N ASN A 679 8.12 9.18 -0.59
CA ASN A 679 9.38 9.18 -1.35
C ASN A 679 10.38 10.29 -0.92
N ILE A 680 10.07 11.14 0.07
CA ILE A 680 11.03 12.08 0.69
C ILE A 680 12.19 11.35 1.36
N ALA A 681 11.94 10.20 1.99
CA ALA A 681 12.99 9.42 2.63
C ALA A 681 13.80 8.56 1.65
N GLU A 682 13.37 8.47 0.39
CA GLU A 682 13.97 7.59 -0.62
C GLU A 682 15.35 8.05 -1.08
N THR A 683 15.52 9.36 -1.28
CA THR A 683 16.72 10.00 -1.83
C THR A 683 17.28 11.04 -0.86
N SER A 684 16.50 12.08 -0.57
CA SER A 684 17.01 13.35 -0.07
C SER A 684 17.20 13.46 1.44
N ILE A 685 16.65 12.54 2.24
CA ILE A 685 16.80 12.59 3.71
C ILE A 685 17.47 11.32 4.23
N THR A 686 18.46 11.50 5.10
CA THR A 686 19.14 10.42 5.81
C THR A 686 18.71 10.41 7.28
N ILE A 687 17.93 9.40 7.65
CA ILE A 687 17.58 9.13 9.05
C ILE A 687 18.58 8.10 9.56
N ASP A 688 19.24 8.41 10.67
CA ASP A 688 20.20 7.52 11.29
C ASP A 688 19.50 6.33 11.96
N ASN A 689 20.22 5.22 12.12
CA ASN A 689 19.78 4.02 12.84
C ASN A 689 18.58 3.25 12.24
N ILE A 690 18.20 3.53 10.98
CA ILE A 690 17.27 2.68 10.23
C ILE A 690 17.92 1.33 9.93
N VAL A 691 17.30 0.25 10.40
CA VAL A 691 17.72 -1.15 10.17
C VAL A 691 16.65 -1.92 9.38
N TYR A 692 15.40 -1.53 9.54
CA TYR A 692 14.25 -2.18 8.93
C TYR A 692 13.57 -1.23 7.95
N VAL A 693 13.35 -1.68 6.72
CA VAL A 693 12.59 -0.94 5.70
C VAL A 693 11.36 -1.75 5.31
N ILE A 694 10.19 -1.12 5.29
CA ILE A 694 8.96 -1.68 4.74
C ILE A 694 8.59 -0.87 3.50
N ASP A 695 8.42 -1.55 2.37
CA ASP A 695 8.11 -0.93 1.08
C ASP A 695 6.80 -1.47 0.52
N CYS A 696 5.80 -0.59 0.40
CA CYS A 696 4.52 -0.92 -0.22
C CYS A 696 4.60 -1.00 -1.76
N GLY A 697 5.68 -0.50 -2.38
CA GLY A 697 5.89 -0.56 -3.83
C GLY A 697 5.13 0.50 -4.63
N PHE A 698 4.45 1.44 -3.98
CA PHE A 698 3.68 2.51 -4.64
C PHE A 698 4.25 3.90 -4.36
N CYS A 699 4.00 4.83 -5.28
CA CYS A 699 4.27 6.25 -5.10
C CYS A 699 3.22 7.09 -5.84
N LYS A 700 2.95 8.30 -5.36
CA LYS A 700 2.14 9.28 -6.10
C LYS A 700 3.04 10.03 -7.08
N GLN A 701 2.65 10.05 -8.34
CA GLN A 701 3.35 10.76 -9.41
C GLN A 701 2.39 11.66 -10.17
N ASN A 702 2.87 12.84 -10.58
CA ASN A 702 2.08 13.76 -11.39
C ASN A 702 2.10 13.28 -12.85
N THR A 703 0.92 13.16 -13.45
CA THR A 703 0.73 12.74 -14.84
C THR A 703 -0.11 13.77 -15.57
N TYR A 704 0.44 14.26 -16.68
CA TYR A 704 -0.20 15.21 -17.59
C TYR A 704 -0.71 14.50 -18.83
N SER A 705 -1.97 14.76 -19.20
CA SER A 705 -2.53 14.30 -20.46
C SER A 705 -2.63 15.47 -21.46
N PRO A 706 -1.89 15.44 -22.58
CA PRO A 706 -1.90 16.54 -23.56
C PRO A 706 -3.26 16.70 -24.25
N LYS A 707 -4.06 15.62 -24.32
CA LYS A 707 -5.39 15.63 -24.93
C LYS A 707 -6.41 16.39 -24.09
N THR A 708 -6.38 16.21 -22.76
CA THR A 708 -7.30 16.91 -21.85
C THR A 708 -6.72 18.23 -21.33
N GLY A 709 -5.40 18.42 -21.41
CA GLY A 709 -4.71 19.59 -20.86
C GLY A 709 -4.70 19.63 -19.34
N MET A 710 -4.95 18.50 -18.66
CA MET A 710 -5.05 18.41 -17.21
C MET A 710 -3.90 17.62 -16.59
N GLU A 711 -3.42 18.11 -15.46
CA GLU A 711 -2.50 17.41 -14.56
C GLU A 711 -3.28 16.65 -13.50
N SER A 712 -2.84 15.43 -13.20
CA SER A 712 -3.46 14.57 -12.20
C SER A 712 -2.40 13.85 -11.38
N LEU A 713 -2.57 13.84 -10.05
CA LEU A 713 -1.70 13.11 -9.15
C LEU A 713 -2.25 11.69 -8.99
N VAL A 714 -1.56 10.70 -9.56
CA VAL A 714 -2.03 9.30 -9.59
C VAL A 714 -1.04 8.42 -8.82
N THR A 715 -1.57 7.45 -8.08
CA THR A 715 -0.76 6.42 -7.44
C THR A 715 -0.33 5.39 -8.48
N VAL A 716 0.97 5.21 -8.64
CA VAL A 716 1.58 4.27 -9.60
C VAL A 716 2.59 3.35 -8.89
N PRO A 717 2.85 2.15 -9.43
CA PRO A 717 3.95 1.32 -8.97
C PRO A 717 5.29 2.05 -9.09
N CYS A 718 6.20 1.80 -8.17
CA CYS A 718 7.56 2.34 -8.21
C CYS A 718 8.41 1.59 -9.24
N SER A 719 9.44 2.26 -9.78
CA SER A 719 10.47 1.58 -10.56
C SER A 719 11.38 0.71 -9.68
N LYS A 720 12.05 -0.26 -10.29
CA LYS A 720 13.08 -1.08 -9.64
C LYS A 720 14.21 -0.22 -9.09
N ALA A 721 14.62 0.83 -9.82
CA ALA A 721 15.61 1.78 -9.33
C ALA A 721 15.18 2.42 -8.00
N ALA A 722 13.95 2.94 -7.91
CA ALA A 722 13.40 3.54 -6.70
C ALA A 722 13.32 2.54 -5.54
N VAL A 723 12.77 1.35 -5.81
CA VAL A 723 12.65 0.25 -4.84
C VAL A 723 14.01 -0.20 -4.28
N ASN A 724 15.04 -0.25 -5.12
CA ASN A 724 16.40 -0.58 -4.68
C ASN A 724 17.02 0.54 -3.84
N GLN A 725 16.69 1.80 -4.10
CA GLN A 725 17.08 2.91 -3.24
C GLN A 725 16.41 2.85 -1.87
N ARG A 726 15.11 2.52 -1.82
CA ARG A 726 14.37 2.29 -0.56
C ARG A 726 15.03 1.19 0.27
N ALA A 727 15.31 0.03 -0.34
CA ALA A 727 16.01 -1.07 0.32
C ALA A 727 17.40 -0.65 0.85
N GLY A 728 18.13 0.17 0.08
CA GLY A 728 19.44 0.70 0.49
C GLY A 728 19.42 1.60 1.74
N ARG A 729 18.24 2.04 2.23
CA ARG A 729 18.13 2.83 3.47
C ARG A 729 18.38 1.99 4.72
N ALA A 730 18.11 0.68 4.69
CA ALA A 730 18.32 -0.24 5.81
C ALA A 730 19.80 -0.60 6.04
N GLY A 731 20.64 -0.55 4.99
CA GLY A 731 22.02 -1.05 5.02
C GLY A 731 23.09 0.00 5.36
N ARG A 732 22.72 1.13 5.98
CA ARG A 732 23.65 2.26 6.14
C ARG A 732 24.60 2.13 7.34
N VAL A 733 24.06 1.74 8.49
CA VAL A 733 24.81 1.72 9.76
C VAL A 733 25.23 0.30 10.11
N LYS A 734 24.37 -0.68 9.81
CA LYS A 734 24.52 -2.11 10.13
C LYS A 734 23.81 -2.94 9.06
N PRO A 735 24.00 -4.28 9.03
CA PRO A 735 23.18 -5.16 8.21
C PRO A 735 21.70 -4.92 8.49
N GLY A 736 20.89 -4.86 7.44
CA GLY A 736 19.50 -4.47 7.53
C GLY A 736 18.56 -5.43 6.81
N HIS A 737 17.26 -5.22 7.01
CA HIS A 737 16.20 -6.05 6.42
C HIS A 737 15.21 -5.15 5.68
N CYS A 738 14.83 -5.54 4.47
CA CYS A 738 13.86 -4.86 3.64
C CYS A 738 12.69 -5.78 3.33
N PHE A 739 11.49 -5.43 3.80
CA PHE A 739 10.24 -6.14 3.59
C PHE A 739 9.46 -5.46 2.47
N ARG A 740 9.27 -6.16 1.35
CA ARG A 740 8.49 -5.70 0.20
C ARG A 740 7.12 -6.33 0.25
N LEU A 741 6.07 -5.52 0.25
CA LEU A 741 4.66 -5.96 0.35
C LEU A 741 4.08 -6.42 -1.00
N TYR A 742 4.94 -6.89 -1.88
CA TYR A 742 4.60 -7.37 -3.22
C TYR A 742 5.46 -8.59 -3.55
N THR A 743 4.99 -9.38 -4.51
CA THR A 743 5.67 -10.61 -4.89
C THR A 743 6.95 -10.33 -5.67
N ARG A 744 7.86 -11.31 -5.66
CA ARG A 744 9.05 -11.28 -6.51
C ARG A 744 8.69 -11.19 -8.00
N PHE A 745 7.62 -11.85 -8.42
CA PHE A 745 7.14 -11.81 -9.80
C PHE A 745 6.77 -10.38 -10.20
N SER A 746 6.02 -9.67 -9.36
CA SER A 746 5.66 -8.26 -9.58
C SER A 746 6.90 -7.37 -9.68
N TYR A 747 7.89 -7.58 -8.81
CA TYR A 747 9.15 -6.83 -8.88
C TYR A 747 9.91 -7.05 -10.20
N GLU A 748 10.03 -8.29 -10.67
CA GLU A 748 10.83 -8.60 -11.86
C GLU A 748 10.12 -8.28 -13.18
N LYS A 749 8.80 -8.47 -13.25
CA LYS A 749 8.01 -8.43 -14.50
C LYS A 749 7.06 -7.24 -14.62
N GLU A 750 6.50 -6.73 -13.53
CA GLU A 750 5.49 -5.67 -13.57
C GLU A 750 6.10 -4.27 -13.35
N MET A 751 7.17 -4.16 -12.56
CA MET A 751 7.84 -2.89 -12.30
C MET A 751 8.81 -2.50 -13.43
N GLU A 752 8.78 -1.23 -13.82
CA GLU A 752 9.72 -0.63 -14.77
C GLU A 752 11.13 -0.53 -14.16
N ASP A 753 12.17 -0.57 -14.99
CA ASP A 753 13.55 -0.54 -14.49
C ASP A 753 13.94 0.83 -13.89
N ALA A 754 13.51 1.91 -14.54
CA ALA A 754 13.83 3.30 -14.18
C ALA A 754 12.56 4.16 -14.14
N ASN A 755 12.61 5.28 -13.43
CA ASN A 755 11.52 6.25 -13.45
C ASN A 755 11.53 7.02 -14.78
N ILE A 756 10.35 7.20 -15.37
CA ILE A 756 10.18 8.14 -16.49
C ILE A 756 10.54 9.56 -16.01
N PRO A 757 11.32 10.35 -16.76
CA PRO A 757 11.65 11.73 -16.39
C PRO A 757 10.42 12.62 -16.20
N GLU A 758 10.51 13.63 -15.34
CA GLU A 758 9.40 14.54 -15.07
C GLU A 758 8.97 15.33 -16.33
N ILE A 759 9.93 15.69 -17.19
CA ILE A 759 9.69 16.45 -18.44
C ILE A 759 8.69 15.77 -19.40
N GLN A 760 8.58 14.44 -19.36
CA GLN A 760 7.65 13.70 -20.20
C GLN A 760 6.25 13.56 -19.59
N ARG A 761 6.05 13.98 -18.33
CA ARG A 761 4.85 13.71 -17.55
C ARG A 761 4.19 14.95 -16.96
N THR A 762 4.75 16.14 -17.13
CA THR A 762 4.20 17.40 -16.60
C THR A 762 3.84 18.39 -17.70
N SER A 763 3.02 19.40 -17.39
CA SER A 763 2.79 20.51 -18.31
C SER A 763 4.06 21.34 -18.49
N LEU A 764 4.38 21.67 -19.75
CA LEU A 764 5.59 22.41 -20.10
C LEU A 764 5.39 23.92 -20.16
N GLY A 765 4.19 24.44 -19.86
CA GLY A 765 3.87 25.87 -20.00
C GLY A 765 4.87 26.80 -19.32
N HIS A 766 5.21 26.53 -18.05
CA HIS A 766 6.19 27.34 -17.32
C HIS A 766 7.62 27.20 -17.87
N VAL A 767 8.01 26.00 -18.31
CA VAL A 767 9.35 25.75 -18.86
C VAL A 767 9.53 26.42 -20.21
N VAL A 768 8.54 26.31 -21.09
CA VAL A 768 8.56 26.97 -22.40
C VAL A 768 8.66 28.47 -22.24
N LEU A 769 7.92 29.06 -21.29
CA LEU A 769 8.01 30.47 -20.98
C LEU A 769 9.41 30.87 -20.48
N ALA A 770 10.01 30.05 -19.61
CA ALA A 770 11.36 30.29 -19.11
C ALA A 770 12.41 30.19 -20.22
N LEU A 771 12.36 29.16 -21.06
CA LEU A 771 13.26 28.98 -22.21
C LEU A 771 13.14 30.13 -23.21
N LYS A 772 11.91 30.55 -23.54
CA LYS A 772 11.69 31.72 -24.41
C LYS A 772 12.22 33.01 -23.78
N SER A 773 12.09 33.17 -22.46
CA SER A 773 12.66 34.31 -21.74
C SER A 773 14.19 34.32 -21.75
N LEU A 774 14.83 33.15 -21.86
CA LEU A 774 16.28 33.01 -22.06
C LEU A 774 16.74 33.28 -23.50
N GLY A 775 15.80 33.52 -24.43
CA GLY A 775 16.10 33.72 -25.85
C GLY A 775 16.24 32.43 -26.65
N ILE A 776 15.77 31.30 -26.12
CA ILE A 776 15.78 30.01 -26.84
C ILE A 776 14.52 29.94 -27.70
N ASP A 777 14.68 30.20 -28.99
CA ASP A 777 13.56 30.21 -29.93
C ASP A 777 13.19 28.83 -30.47
N ASP A 778 14.20 28.00 -30.71
CA ASP A 778 14.04 26.64 -31.21
C ASP A 778 13.92 25.65 -30.05
N LEU A 779 12.68 25.46 -29.61
CA LEU A 779 12.36 24.54 -28.52
C LEU A 779 12.38 23.07 -28.94
N ILE A 780 12.28 22.79 -30.25
CA ILE A 780 12.21 21.42 -30.79
C ILE A 780 13.60 20.81 -30.81
N ASN A 781 14.61 21.59 -31.22
CA ASN A 781 16.00 21.14 -31.27
C ASN A 781 16.81 21.49 -30.02
N PHE A 782 16.15 21.95 -28.95
CA PHE A 782 16.81 22.14 -27.67
C PHE A 782 17.35 20.80 -27.15
N ASP A 783 18.59 20.81 -26.64
CA ASP A 783 19.34 19.61 -26.26
C ASP A 783 18.84 19.02 -24.93
N PHE A 784 17.62 18.48 -24.91
CA PHE A 784 17.10 17.72 -23.78
C PHE A 784 17.75 16.33 -23.72
N MET A 785 18.07 15.85 -22.51
CA MET A 785 18.54 14.47 -22.33
C MET A 785 17.47 13.45 -22.74
N ASP A 786 16.22 13.71 -22.37
CA ASP A 786 15.06 12.97 -22.84
C ASP A 786 14.03 14.01 -23.33
N PRO A 787 13.82 14.13 -24.65
CA PRO A 787 12.93 15.15 -25.18
C PRO A 787 11.47 14.90 -24.77
N PRO A 788 10.69 15.96 -24.51
CA PRO A 788 9.26 15.83 -24.26
C PRO A 788 8.50 15.42 -25.55
N PRO A 789 7.30 14.82 -25.41
CA PRO A 789 6.42 14.59 -26.54
C PRO A 789 6.08 15.91 -27.27
N PRO A 790 6.12 15.96 -28.61
CA PRO A 790 5.81 17.18 -29.37
C PRO A 790 4.41 17.73 -29.09
N GLU A 791 3.43 16.85 -28.84
CA GLU A 791 2.06 17.24 -28.50
C GLU A 791 2.00 18.09 -27.23
N THR A 792 2.79 17.74 -26.21
CA THR A 792 2.87 18.48 -24.95
C THR A 792 3.47 19.87 -25.16
N LEU A 793 4.50 19.97 -26.03
CA LEU A 793 5.14 21.24 -26.36
C LEU A 793 4.20 22.17 -27.13
N ILE A 794 3.47 21.65 -28.12
CA ILE A 794 2.47 22.41 -28.89
C ILE A 794 1.38 22.92 -27.95
N LYS A 795 0.87 22.08 -27.04
CA LYS A 795 -0.18 22.48 -26.11
C LYS A 795 0.30 23.55 -25.12
N ALA A 796 1.56 23.50 -24.71
CA ALA A 796 2.18 24.53 -23.89
C ALA A 796 2.28 25.87 -24.64
N LEU A 797 2.66 25.86 -25.93
CA LEU A 797 2.69 27.06 -26.77
C LEU A 797 1.30 27.65 -26.99
N GLU A 798 0.31 26.81 -27.31
CA GLU A 798 -1.09 27.24 -27.44
C GLU A 798 -1.63 27.87 -26.15
N LEU A 799 -1.31 27.29 -25.00
CA LEU A 799 -1.68 27.84 -23.70
C LEU A 799 -1.05 29.21 -23.47
N LEU A 800 0.24 29.36 -23.72
CA LEU A 800 0.94 30.64 -23.53
C LEU A 800 0.46 31.72 -24.51
N TYR A 801 0.13 31.32 -25.74
CA TYR A 801 -0.50 32.20 -26.72
C TYR A 801 -1.90 32.65 -26.27
N ALA A 802 -2.72 31.72 -25.79
CA ALA A 802 -4.05 32.03 -25.25
C ALA A 802 -4.00 32.93 -24.00
N LEU A 803 -2.94 32.81 -23.19
CA LEU A 803 -2.67 33.69 -22.05
C LEU A 803 -2.05 35.03 -22.45
N ALA A 804 -1.84 35.28 -23.75
CA ALA A 804 -1.14 36.45 -24.31
C ALA A 804 0.28 36.66 -23.74
N ALA A 805 0.90 35.58 -23.25
CA ALA A 805 2.30 35.58 -22.83
C ALA A 805 3.26 35.44 -24.04
N LEU A 806 2.77 34.84 -25.14
CA LEU A 806 3.42 34.81 -26.44
C LEU A 806 2.54 35.53 -27.47
N ASN A 807 3.17 36.13 -28.48
CA ASN A 807 2.47 36.71 -29.63
C ASN A 807 2.53 35.76 -30.84
N ASP A 808 1.94 36.15 -31.97
CA ASP A 808 1.89 35.33 -33.20
C ASP A 808 3.26 35.13 -33.88
N LYS A 809 4.27 35.93 -33.51
CA LYS A 809 5.62 35.93 -34.09
C LYS A 809 6.58 35.14 -33.22
#